data_AF-A0A0L6CK47-F1
#
_entry.id   AF-A0A0L6CK47-F1
#
_cell.length_a   1.000
_cell.length_b   1.000
_cell.length_c   1.000
_cell.angle_alpha   90.00
_cell.angle_beta   90.00
_cell.angle_gamma   90.00
#
_symmetry.space_group_name_H-M   'P 1'
#
loop_
_entity.id
_entity.type
_entity.pdbx_description
1 polymer ?
#
loop_
_entity_poly.entity_id
_entity_poly.type
_entity_poly.pdbx_seq_one_letter_code
_entity_poly.pdbx_strand_id
1 'polypeptide(L)'
;MALTGAHIKTALASVGAVGGQVVTFDRLAAGANEAMKMMGVRTLNQAAAFLATMAQESAYFRTTREYGTGQRYAPYIGRTFEQVTWQSNYRAFGSWAKSKGLVTDGNVFVNNPSALGDMRWAWLGGVWYWTIPRTTWGTYKNLMQVADTGSILLVSRAVNRGTPLSTGTPYGMTERTRMFNAFKALGSSIVPTAASAPKPPVTSPTTQPSGTILGTPGQIVASANALWTKYKGKYYGTAWPGLAELGRQPEYWCADFVRLAIRKGTGYDWAKYCSSPAYTPALVAWMKKDDLWDQVSYAAAKPGDVIFYLRSNGTPYHVGIVEFSQTTGHNLRTIEGNTSTPGISESMSNGGTVAKKTRDDRTYSTIIFRGTFWTPPTPAPTPENPTPTPDDPVDPEQPNPTPPDPTPENPDPEPPEPSWPDPPILNLIDRPFGDLVRTMPVADLTVSPAFLAAHVESHEVASRVDAWLGDQPVWPNLPLLQDESSVRVDLDSNVRRTASLTFQADYDSDGRDLARVLMQPGVELRVTTGVRHGNGASELVPVHTGRCMTPSASWPEGRIRVESPDLMVMVAQNGFTRPVVSNPACTYVDAIAYLIEECDPQAQIVDLTGNDETIPEVVWADDLTSRINAVTALAAAIGARVYASPVPHVYVIRPITTPGAPALWEFAHKETLIDVDTKVDWSKVYNAWRVVTERADQAAVQGVYEDTNPASATRVDGPFGVNRNTMRTSLLTSREQCEAAAKALCDRSVGNRLDVAFTGLRNPLLEADDPITVITDTDAYDLVLGSFTVPLGNQGVIDAQARSFDISALTSLTGGA
;
A
#
# COMPACT_ATOMS: atom_id res chain seq x y z
N MET A 1 -18.35 -14.99 10.45
CA MET A 1 -19.55 -14.47 11.13
C MET A 1 -19.09 -13.73 12.37
N ALA A 2 -19.72 -12.60 12.72
CA ALA A 2 -19.38 -11.83 13.92
C ALA A 2 -20.21 -12.31 15.13
N LEU A 3 -19.68 -12.13 16.35
CA LEU A 3 -20.42 -12.42 17.59
C LEU A 3 -21.72 -11.59 17.62
N THR A 4 -22.85 -12.20 17.97
CA THR A 4 -24.16 -11.52 18.06
C THR A 4 -24.62 -11.42 19.51
N GLY A 5 -25.62 -10.56 19.79
CA GLY A 5 -26.22 -10.53 21.13
C GLY A 5 -26.88 -11.85 21.51
N ALA A 6 -27.42 -12.60 20.53
CA ALA A 6 -27.96 -13.93 20.75
C ALA A 6 -26.88 -14.90 21.28
N HIS A 7 -25.65 -14.85 20.74
CA HIS A 7 -24.54 -15.66 21.24
C HIS A 7 -24.21 -15.36 22.70
N ILE A 8 -24.11 -14.08 23.08
CA ILE A 8 -23.86 -13.68 24.47
C ILE A 8 -25.02 -14.12 25.39
N LYS A 9 -26.26 -13.91 24.95
CA LYS A 9 -27.45 -14.31 25.71
C LYS A 9 -27.47 -15.83 25.95
N THR A 10 -27.17 -16.63 24.94
CA THR A 10 -27.10 -18.11 25.03
C THR A 10 -26.01 -18.55 26.02
N ALA A 11 -24.80 -17.98 25.93
CA ALA A 11 -23.73 -18.31 26.87
C ALA A 11 -24.10 -17.96 28.32
N LEU A 12 -24.65 -16.78 28.57
CA LEU A 12 -25.07 -16.36 29.91
C LEU A 12 -26.28 -17.16 30.43
N ALA A 13 -27.22 -17.53 29.57
CA ALA A 13 -28.37 -18.35 29.94
C ALA A 13 -27.92 -19.72 30.46
N SER A 14 -26.89 -20.32 29.84
CA SER A 14 -26.35 -21.63 30.23
C SER A 14 -25.78 -21.68 31.65
N VAL A 15 -25.51 -20.51 32.26
CA VAL A 15 -25.02 -20.40 33.65
C VAL A 15 -25.99 -19.64 34.57
N GLY A 16 -27.21 -19.37 34.12
CA GLY A 16 -28.21 -18.64 34.92
C GLY A 16 -27.89 -17.15 35.14
N ALA A 17 -27.13 -16.53 34.22
CA ALA A 17 -26.63 -15.16 34.38
C ALA A 17 -27.33 -14.11 33.51
N VAL A 18 -28.49 -14.42 32.92
CA VAL A 18 -29.28 -13.45 32.14
C VAL A 18 -29.99 -12.47 33.08
N GLY A 19 -29.96 -11.19 32.73
CA GLY A 19 -30.62 -10.10 33.45
C GLY A 19 -29.64 -9.25 34.27
N GLY A 20 -29.87 -7.93 34.29
CA GLY A 20 -29.03 -6.96 34.99
C GLY A 20 -27.75 -6.54 34.24
N GLN A 21 -27.59 -6.93 32.97
CA GLN A 21 -26.47 -6.47 32.15
C GLN A 21 -26.52 -4.95 31.94
N VAL A 22 -25.34 -4.31 31.97
CA VAL A 22 -25.16 -2.86 31.89
C VAL A 22 -25.61 -2.22 30.58
N VAL A 23 -25.66 -3.01 29.51
CA VAL A 23 -26.18 -2.64 28.19
C VAL A 23 -26.81 -3.86 27.54
N THR A 24 -27.52 -3.67 26.42
CA THR A 24 -28.14 -4.77 25.67
C THR A 24 -27.10 -5.78 25.19
N PHE A 25 -27.51 -7.03 24.98
CA PHE A 25 -26.62 -8.09 24.48
C PHE A 25 -26.01 -7.74 23.12
N ASP A 26 -26.73 -7.03 22.26
CA ASP A 26 -26.18 -6.57 20.97
C ASP A 26 -25.08 -5.52 21.14
N ARG A 27 -25.22 -4.59 22.10
CA ARG A 27 -24.16 -3.63 22.42
C ARG A 27 -22.95 -4.30 23.07
N LEU A 28 -23.16 -5.33 23.89
CA LEU A 28 -22.07 -6.16 24.42
C LEU A 28 -21.35 -6.90 23.28
N ALA A 29 -22.09 -7.47 22.34
CA ALA A 29 -21.53 -8.21 21.21
C ALA A 29 -20.76 -7.30 20.25
N ALA A 30 -21.29 -6.10 19.96
CA ALA A 30 -20.59 -5.10 19.16
C ALA A 30 -19.27 -4.67 19.82
N GLY A 31 -19.29 -4.33 21.12
CA GLY A 31 -18.07 -3.96 21.85
C GLY A 31 -17.04 -5.09 21.93
N ALA A 32 -17.50 -6.32 22.13
CA ALA A 32 -16.66 -7.50 22.13
C ALA A 32 -16.02 -7.77 20.75
N ASN A 33 -16.77 -7.63 19.65
CA ASN A 33 -16.22 -7.79 18.30
C ASN A 33 -15.11 -6.77 18.03
N GLU A 34 -15.31 -5.50 18.38
CA GLU A 34 -14.30 -4.46 18.18
C GLU A 34 -13.07 -4.69 19.06
N ALA A 35 -13.26 -5.12 20.31
CA ALA A 35 -12.16 -5.48 21.18
C ALA A 35 -11.36 -6.68 20.64
N MET A 36 -12.03 -7.74 20.21
CA MET A 36 -11.39 -8.93 19.66
C MET A 36 -10.66 -8.64 18.34
N LYS A 37 -11.19 -7.76 17.48
CA LYS A 37 -10.48 -7.26 16.29
C LYS A 37 -9.23 -6.47 16.68
N MET A 38 -9.33 -5.58 17.66
CA MET A 38 -8.20 -4.74 18.11
C MET A 38 -7.05 -5.57 18.71
N MET A 39 -7.37 -6.69 19.35
CA MET A 39 -6.37 -7.64 19.87
C MET A 39 -5.82 -8.60 18.80
N GLY A 40 -6.45 -8.66 17.62
CA GLY A 40 -6.09 -9.62 16.58
C GLY A 40 -6.44 -11.07 16.94
N VAL A 41 -7.59 -11.30 17.58
CA VAL A 41 -8.10 -12.65 17.89
C VAL A 41 -8.30 -13.45 16.60
N ARG A 42 -7.68 -14.63 16.51
CA ARG A 42 -7.75 -15.53 15.35
C ARG A 42 -8.25 -16.94 15.68
N THR A 43 -8.21 -17.35 16.95
CA THR A 43 -8.57 -18.71 17.36
C THR A 43 -9.82 -18.74 18.24
N LEU A 44 -10.56 -19.85 18.20
CA LEU A 44 -11.71 -20.08 19.07
C LEU A 44 -11.32 -20.05 20.55
N ASN A 45 -10.13 -20.57 20.89
CA ASN A 45 -9.65 -20.57 22.27
C ASN A 45 -9.40 -19.14 22.77
N GLN A 46 -8.80 -18.27 21.95
CA GLN A 46 -8.62 -16.85 22.27
C GLN A 46 -9.97 -16.13 22.49
N ALA A 47 -10.92 -16.31 21.56
CA ALA A 47 -12.24 -15.69 21.64
C ALA A 47 -13.01 -16.14 22.90
N ALA A 48 -13.08 -17.46 23.14
CA ALA A 48 -13.79 -18.01 24.29
C ALA A 48 -13.15 -17.63 25.62
N ALA A 49 -11.81 -17.65 25.72
CA ALA A 49 -11.11 -17.29 26.95
C ALA A 49 -11.27 -15.79 27.28
N PHE A 50 -11.20 -14.93 26.27
CA PHE A 50 -11.40 -13.49 26.44
C PHE A 50 -12.82 -13.17 26.93
N LEU A 51 -13.83 -13.66 26.21
CA LEU A 51 -15.24 -13.43 26.56
C LEU A 51 -15.59 -13.98 27.95
N ALA A 52 -15.08 -15.17 28.29
CA ALA A 52 -15.31 -15.78 29.59
C ALA A 52 -14.66 -15.00 30.75
N THR A 53 -13.46 -14.48 30.52
CA THR A 53 -12.77 -13.64 31.50
C THR A 53 -13.51 -12.33 31.70
N MET A 54 -13.87 -11.65 30.61
CA MET A 54 -14.61 -10.39 30.68
C MET A 54 -15.97 -10.58 31.37
N ALA A 55 -16.66 -11.69 31.11
CA ALA A 55 -17.90 -12.02 31.80
C ALA A 55 -17.67 -12.24 33.30
N GLN A 56 -16.69 -13.05 33.69
CA GLN A 56 -16.48 -13.38 35.10
C GLN A 56 -16.08 -12.14 35.94
N GLU A 57 -15.12 -11.35 35.45
CA GLU A 57 -14.58 -10.19 36.16
C GLU A 57 -15.62 -9.05 36.30
N SER A 58 -16.62 -9.00 35.42
CA SER A 58 -17.67 -7.98 35.39
C SER A 58 -19.01 -8.42 35.99
N ALA A 59 -19.01 -9.51 36.76
CA ALA A 59 -20.22 -10.14 37.30
C ALA A 59 -21.26 -10.46 36.21
N TYR A 60 -20.78 -11.01 35.10
CA TYR A 60 -21.53 -11.36 33.87
C TYR A 60 -22.04 -10.12 33.11
N PHE A 61 -21.14 -9.14 32.92
CA PHE A 61 -21.40 -7.85 32.29
C PHE A 61 -22.46 -7.00 33.01
N ARG A 62 -22.63 -7.19 34.32
CA ARG A 62 -23.57 -6.42 35.15
C ARG A 62 -22.96 -5.19 35.77
N THR A 63 -21.65 -5.06 35.71
CA THR A 63 -20.96 -3.88 36.21
C THR A 63 -19.65 -3.62 35.46
N THR A 64 -19.30 -2.34 35.33
CA THR A 64 -17.97 -1.86 34.93
C THR A 64 -17.15 -1.38 36.13
N ARG A 65 -17.66 -1.60 37.35
CA ARG A 65 -17.11 -1.13 38.62
C ARG A 65 -17.18 -2.23 39.66
N GLU A 66 -16.11 -2.42 40.41
CA GLU A 66 -16.04 -3.34 41.54
C GLU A 66 -17.13 -3.05 42.59
N TYR A 67 -17.71 -4.11 43.16
CA TYR A 67 -18.69 -4.01 44.26
C TYR A 67 -18.02 -3.79 45.62
N GLY A 68 -18.77 -3.25 46.58
CA GLY A 68 -18.32 -3.00 47.94
C GLY A 68 -17.64 -1.64 48.14
N THR A 69 -17.34 -1.32 49.40
CA THR A 69 -16.67 -0.08 49.82
C THR A 69 -15.49 -0.39 50.74
N GLY A 70 -14.51 0.53 50.87
CA GLY A 70 -13.39 0.39 51.79
C GLY A 70 -12.16 -0.35 51.23
N GLN A 71 -12.07 -0.55 49.91
CA GLN A 71 -10.91 -1.17 49.29
C GLN A 71 -9.63 -0.35 49.55
N ARG A 72 -8.54 -1.03 49.92
CA ARG A 72 -7.24 -0.40 50.27
C ARG A 72 -6.61 0.45 49.16
N TYR A 73 -7.04 0.25 47.92
CA TYR A 73 -6.55 0.96 46.73
C TYR A 73 -7.55 2.02 46.23
N ALA A 74 -8.58 2.36 47.01
CA ALA A 74 -9.42 3.51 46.72
C ALA A 74 -8.57 4.80 46.64
N PRO A 75 -8.85 5.73 45.70
CA PRO A 75 -10.00 5.77 44.77
C PRO A 75 -9.87 4.89 43.51
N TYR A 76 -8.76 4.17 43.32
CA TYR A 76 -8.43 3.35 42.16
C TYR A 76 -8.93 1.89 42.27
N ILE A 77 -10.23 1.76 42.60
CA ILE A 77 -10.95 0.48 42.69
C ILE A 77 -11.08 -0.22 41.33
N GLY A 78 -11.55 -1.47 41.28
CA GLY A 78 -11.72 -2.18 40.01
C GLY A 78 -12.67 -1.45 39.06
N ARG A 79 -12.22 -1.17 37.82
CA ARG A 79 -13.04 -0.60 36.74
C ARG A 79 -12.75 -1.26 35.40
N THR A 80 -13.67 -1.11 34.44
CA THR A 80 -13.76 -1.88 33.18
C THR A 80 -14.21 -3.33 33.40
N PHE A 81 -14.42 -4.10 32.33
CA PHE A 81 -14.76 -5.51 32.45
C PHE A 81 -13.60 -6.38 32.93
N GLU A 82 -12.34 -5.96 32.74
CA GLU A 82 -11.14 -6.66 33.28
C GLU A 82 -10.85 -6.30 34.74
N GLN A 83 -11.57 -5.35 35.34
CA GLN A 83 -11.33 -4.85 36.72
C GLN A 83 -9.90 -4.33 36.94
N VAL A 84 -9.50 -3.33 36.14
CA VAL A 84 -8.26 -2.59 36.35
C VAL A 84 -8.30 -1.93 37.73
N THR A 85 -7.35 -2.27 38.59
CA THR A 85 -7.19 -1.80 39.98
C THR A 85 -5.83 -1.11 40.17
N TRP A 86 -5.67 -0.27 41.19
CA TRP A 86 -4.44 0.45 41.56
C TRP A 86 -4.07 1.66 40.69
N GLN A 87 -3.55 2.71 41.33
CA GLN A 87 -3.12 3.95 40.69
C GLN A 87 -2.10 3.71 39.56
N SER A 88 -1.14 2.81 39.79
CA SER A 88 -0.10 2.48 38.80
C SER A 88 -0.69 1.89 37.53
N ASN A 89 -1.71 1.04 37.63
CA ASN A 89 -2.37 0.46 36.46
C ASN A 89 -3.31 1.46 35.79
N TYR A 90 -3.96 2.35 36.54
CA TYR A 90 -4.74 3.45 35.96
C TYR A 90 -3.84 4.37 35.13
N ARG A 91 -2.63 4.65 35.62
CA ARG A 91 -1.61 5.39 34.88
C ARG A 91 -1.11 4.64 33.65
N ALA A 92 -0.84 3.35 33.79
CA ALA A 92 -0.37 2.53 32.68
C ALA A 92 -1.44 2.36 31.59
N PHE A 93 -2.70 2.15 31.98
CA PHE A 93 -3.84 2.12 31.08
C PHE A 93 -4.07 3.49 30.43
N GLY A 94 -3.99 4.58 31.19
CA GLY A 94 -4.11 5.94 30.64
C GLY A 94 -3.01 6.25 29.62
N SER A 95 -1.76 5.87 29.92
CA SER A 95 -0.63 6.02 29.00
C SER A 95 -0.77 5.15 27.75
N TRP A 96 -1.30 3.94 27.89
CA TRP A 96 -1.64 3.09 26.75
C TRP A 96 -2.80 3.66 25.93
N ALA A 97 -3.86 4.14 26.58
CA ALA A 97 -4.98 4.78 25.91
C ALA A 97 -4.52 6.04 25.17
N LYS A 98 -3.58 6.79 25.74
CA LYS A 98 -2.91 7.92 25.08
C LYS A 98 -2.09 7.47 23.87
N SER A 99 -1.31 6.40 23.97
CA SER A 99 -0.53 5.89 22.83
C SER A 99 -1.40 5.33 21.71
N LYS A 100 -2.64 4.91 22.01
CA LYS A 100 -3.66 4.53 21.03
C LYS A 100 -4.52 5.72 20.54
N GLY A 101 -4.25 6.94 21.02
CA GLY A 101 -4.99 8.14 20.65
C GLY A 101 -6.43 8.18 21.17
N LEU A 102 -6.74 7.41 22.21
CA LEU A 102 -8.08 7.30 22.79
C LEU A 102 -8.36 8.36 23.86
N VAL A 103 -7.30 8.86 24.50
CA VAL A 103 -7.30 9.98 25.45
C VAL A 103 -6.09 10.87 25.17
N THR A 104 -6.14 12.13 25.56
CA THR A 104 -5.05 13.11 25.35
C THR A 104 -4.09 13.20 26.55
N ASP A 105 -4.61 12.97 27.76
CA ASP A 105 -3.82 12.88 29.01
C ASP A 105 -3.61 11.42 29.44
N GLY A 106 -2.34 11.00 29.57
CA GLY A 106 -1.96 9.67 30.03
C GLY A 106 -2.24 9.44 31.52
N ASN A 107 -2.48 10.53 32.27
CA ASN A 107 -2.89 10.52 33.66
C ASN A 107 -4.39 10.77 33.83
N VAL A 108 -5.21 10.80 32.77
CA VAL A 108 -6.64 11.14 32.86
C VAL A 108 -7.40 10.30 33.90
N PHE A 109 -7.10 9.00 33.97
CA PHE A 109 -7.73 8.11 34.95
C PHE A 109 -7.04 8.17 36.32
N VAL A 110 -5.80 8.65 36.40
CA VAL A 110 -5.18 8.96 37.69
C VAL A 110 -5.86 10.17 38.32
N ASN A 111 -6.08 11.21 37.51
CA ASN A 111 -6.68 12.48 37.92
C ASN A 111 -8.19 12.37 38.12
N ASN A 112 -8.86 11.52 37.34
CA ASN A 112 -10.28 11.24 37.43
C ASN A 112 -10.55 9.71 37.44
N PRO A 113 -10.36 9.03 38.58
CA PRO A 113 -10.49 7.57 38.66
C PRO A 113 -11.87 7.05 38.29
N SER A 114 -12.95 7.80 38.55
CA SER A 114 -14.31 7.37 38.21
C SER A 114 -14.54 7.27 36.71
N ALA A 115 -13.85 8.07 35.88
CA ALA A 115 -13.98 8.07 34.43
C ALA A 115 -13.63 6.72 33.79
N LEU A 116 -12.75 5.91 34.41
CA LEU A 116 -12.40 4.59 33.88
C LEU A 116 -13.57 3.58 33.95
N GLY A 117 -14.64 3.92 34.67
CA GLY A 117 -15.85 3.09 34.81
C GLY A 117 -16.85 3.29 33.67
N ASP A 118 -16.61 4.25 32.77
CA ASP A 118 -17.48 4.47 31.60
C ASP A 118 -17.49 3.24 30.69
N MET A 119 -18.66 2.96 30.09
CA MET A 119 -18.86 1.89 29.12
C MET A 119 -17.88 1.97 27.94
N ARG A 120 -17.45 3.18 27.55
CA ARG A 120 -16.42 3.40 26.54
C ARG A 120 -15.12 2.64 26.82
N TRP A 121 -14.76 2.48 28.10
CA TRP A 121 -13.52 1.82 28.52
C TRP A 121 -13.71 0.35 28.92
N ALA A 122 -14.96 -0.11 29.03
CA ALA A 122 -15.31 -1.41 29.59
C ALA A 122 -14.58 -2.58 28.91
N TRP A 123 -14.59 -2.63 27.58
CA TRP A 123 -13.86 -3.65 26.83
C TRP A 123 -12.38 -3.33 26.64
N LEU A 124 -12.02 -2.05 26.57
CA LEU A 124 -10.64 -1.61 26.30
C LEU A 124 -9.70 -1.94 27.46
N GLY A 125 -10.19 -2.00 28.70
CA GLY A 125 -9.42 -2.52 29.84
C GLY A 125 -8.91 -3.94 29.58
N GLY A 126 -9.78 -4.80 29.02
CA GLY A 126 -9.41 -6.15 28.58
C GLY A 126 -8.41 -6.13 27.42
N VAL A 127 -8.66 -5.33 26.37
CA VAL A 127 -7.72 -5.19 25.23
C VAL A 127 -6.32 -4.82 25.70
N TRP A 128 -6.21 -3.83 26.58
CA TRP A 128 -4.94 -3.42 27.16
C TRP A 128 -4.27 -4.57 27.92
N TYR A 129 -4.97 -5.14 28.90
CA TYR A 129 -4.38 -6.15 29.77
C TYR A 129 -3.94 -7.41 29.00
N TRP A 130 -4.70 -7.79 27.97
CA TRP A 130 -4.44 -8.98 27.18
C TRP A 130 -3.29 -8.84 26.18
N THR A 131 -3.00 -7.62 25.71
CA THR A 131 -2.03 -7.37 24.64
C THR A 131 -0.69 -6.85 25.13
N ILE A 132 -0.60 -6.32 26.36
CA ILE A 132 0.67 -5.79 26.87
C ILE A 132 1.73 -6.89 27.04
N PRO A 133 2.98 -6.64 26.60
CA PRO A 133 4.07 -7.61 26.73
C PRO A 133 4.36 -8.02 28.17
N ARG A 134 4.69 -9.30 28.35
CA ARG A 134 5.08 -9.96 29.61
C ARG A 134 6.39 -10.69 29.43
N THR A 135 7.46 -10.16 30.01
CA THR A 135 8.81 -10.75 29.92
C THR A 135 9.04 -11.85 30.96
N THR A 136 8.24 -11.89 32.02
CA THR A 136 8.41 -12.81 33.16
C THR A 136 7.56 -14.08 33.09
N TRP A 137 6.80 -14.28 32.00
CA TRP A 137 5.88 -15.42 31.84
C TRP A 137 6.50 -16.58 31.04
N GLY A 138 7.82 -16.64 31.00
CA GLY A 138 8.58 -17.66 30.29
C GLY A 138 8.39 -17.55 28.78
N THR A 139 7.84 -18.61 28.18
CA THR A 139 7.61 -18.66 26.72
C THR A 139 6.47 -17.75 26.26
N TYR A 140 5.48 -17.49 27.13
CA TYR A 140 4.34 -16.64 26.80
C TYR A 140 4.69 -15.16 26.89
N LYS A 141 4.39 -14.40 25.85
CA LYS A 141 4.66 -12.96 25.74
C LYS A 141 3.47 -12.09 26.13
N ASN A 142 2.25 -12.62 26.19
CA ASN A 142 1.03 -11.94 26.62
C ASN A 142 -0.10 -12.97 26.87
N LEU A 143 -1.29 -12.51 27.30
CA LEU A 143 -2.42 -13.40 27.57
C LEU A 143 -2.99 -14.05 26.30
N MET A 144 -2.86 -13.41 25.14
CA MET A 144 -3.31 -13.98 23.87
C MET A 144 -2.61 -15.31 23.58
N GLN A 145 -1.29 -15.38 23.80
CA GLN A 145 -0.53 -16.63 23.65
C GLN A 145 -0.87 -17.68 24.72
N VAL A 146 -1.20 -17.24 25.95
CA VAL A 146 -1.65 -18.18 26.99
C VAL A 146 -3.01 -18.79 26.60
N ALA A 147 -3.90 -17.99 26.02
CA ALA A 147 -5.21 -18.45 25.60
C ALA A 147 -5.15 -19.49 24.46
N ASP A 148 -4.15 -19.46 23.59
CA ASP A 148 -3.97 -20.45 22.53
C ASP A 148 -3.76 -21.87 23.04
N THR A 149 -3.25 -22.03 24.27
CA THR A 149 -3.16 -23.35 24.93
C THR A 149 -4.52 -24.00 25.17
N GLY A 150 -5.61 -23.25 25.07
CA GLY A 150 -6.96 -23.70 25.40
C GLY A 150 -7.20 -23.87 26.91
N SER A 151 -6.25 -23.49 27.76
CA SER A 151 -6.33 -23.68 29.21
C SER A 151 -6.85 -22.43 29.93
N ILE A 152 -8.16 -22.42 30.24
CA ILE A 152 -8.76 -21.35 31.06
C ILE A 152 -8.13 -21.27 32.45
N LEU A 153 -7.56 -22.37 32.96
CA LEU A 153 -6.82 -22.38 34.22
C LEU A 153 -5.55 -21.50 34.14
N LEU A 154 -4.77 -21.59 33.07
CA LEU A 154 -3.57 -20.77 32.90
C LEU A 154 -3.92 -19.29 32.72
N VAL A 155 -4.96 -18.99 31.93
CA VAL A 155 -5.49 -17.63 31.77
C VAL A 155 -5.93 -17.06 33.12
N SER A 156 -6.70 -17.83 33.90
CA SER A 156 -7.21 -17.39 35.20
C SER A 156 -6.11 -17.22 36.25
N ARG A 157 -5.03 -18.01 36.18
CA ARG A 157 -3.82 -17.83 37.00
C ARG A 157 -3.11 -16.53 36.64
N ALA A 158 -2.99 -16.22 35.35
CA ALA A 158 -2.43 -14.95 34.91
C ALA A 158 -3.22 -13.75 35.46
N VAL A 159 -4.56 -13.79 35.35
CA VAL A 159 -5.45 -12.69 35.80
C VAL A 159 -5.47 -12.55 37.33
N ASN A 160 -5.68 -13.62 38.09
CA ASN A 160 -5.86 -13.52 39.55
C ASN A 160 -4.57 -13.66 40.36
N ARG A 161 -3.49 -14.20 39.78
CA ARG A 161 -2.23 -14.47 40.49
C ARG A 161 -1.02 -13.80 39.81
N GLY A 162 -1.23 -13.06 38.72
CA GLY A 162 -0.18 -12.28 38.04
C GLY A 162 0.77 -13.09 37.15
N THR A 163 0.61 -14.42 37.06
CA THR A 163 1.39 -15.27 36.17
C THR A 163 0.66 -16.57 35.82
N PRO A 164 0.70 -17.04 34.56
CA PRO A 164 0.12 -18.33 34.17
C PRO A 164 0.84 -19.51 34.84
N LEU A 165 2.08 -19.31 35.29
CA LEU A 165 2.92 -20.35 35.93
C LEU A 165 2.61 -20.55 37.41
N SER A 166 1.67 -19.81 37.98
CA SER A 166 1.26 -20.00 39.38
C SER A 166 0.71 -21.42 39.60
N THR A 167 1.00 -22.04 40.73
CA THR A 167 0.39 -23.34 41.10
C THR A 167 -0.96 -23.17 41.80
N GLY A 168 -1.27 -21.98 42.30
CA GLY A 168 -2.50 -21.70 43.05
C GLY A 168 -3.76 -21.75 42.19
N THR A 169 -4.89 -22.12 42.81
CA THR A 169 -6.22 -22.10 42.19
C THR A 169 -6.77 -20.67 42.19
N PRO A 170 -7.14 -20.10 41.03
CA PRO A 170 -7.80 -18.78 40.95
C PRO A 170 -9.18 -18.75 41.63
N TYR A 171 -9.69 -17.56 41.91
CA TYR A 171 -11.01 -17.42 42.51
C TYR A 171 -12.12 -17.64 41.46
N GLY A 172 -13.17 -18.37 41.83
CA GLY A 172 -14.30 -18.65 40.94
C GLY A 172 -13.96 -19.58 39.77
N MET A 173 -12.99 -20.50 39.92
CA MET A 173 -12.55 -21.37 38.82
C MET A 173 -13.66 -22.24 38.22
N THR A 174 -14.62 -22.68 39.03
CA THR A 174 -15.78 -23.44 38.55
C THR A 174 -16.62 -22.60 37.59
N GLU A 175 -16.88 -21.35 37.95
CA GLU A 175 -17.64 -20.38 37.15
C GLU A 175 -16.88 -20.00 35.88
N ARG A 176 -15.58 -19.73 35.99
CA ARG A 176 -14.70 -19.44 34.84
C ARG A 176 -14.67 -20.58 33.83
N THR A 177 -14.58 -21.81 34.31
CA THR A 177 -14.58 -23.01 33.46
C THR A 177 -15.93 -23.20 32.77
N ARG A 178 -17.03 -23.04 33.51
CA ARG A 178 -18.39 -23.09 32.94
C ARG A 178 -18.58 -22.04 31.85
N MET A 179 -18.15 -20.81 32.09
CA MET A 179 -18.29 -19.73 31.12
C MET A 179 -17.39 -19.92 29.88
N PHE A 180 -16.15 -20.37 30.06
CA PHE A 180 -15.26 -20.71 28.95
C PHE A 180 -15.85 -21.80 28.06
N ASN A 181 -16.37 -22.87 28.67
CA ASN A 181 -17.03 -23.94 27.92
C ASN A 181 -18.31 -23.46 27.22
N ALA A 182 -19.08 -22.58 27.85
CA ALA A 182 -20.28 -21.98 27.26
C ALA A 182 -19.95 -21.17 26.00
N PHE A 183 -18.93 -20.30 26.03
CA PHE A 183 -18.50 -19.58 24.83
C PHE A 183 -17.84 -20.49 23.79
N LYS A 184 -17.03 -21.46 24.22
CA LYS A 184 -16.37 -22.41 23.31
C LYS A 184 -17.39 -23.28 22.55
N ALA A 185 -18.51 -23.64 23.19
CA ALA A 185 -19.59 -24.41 22.57
C ALA A 185 -20.29 -23.69 21.39
N LEU A 186 -20.16 -22.36 21.29
CA LEU A 186 -20.71 -21.58 20.18
C LEU A 186 -19.88 -21.70 18.89
N GLY A 187 -18.72 -22.36 18.94
CA GLY A 187 -17.88 -22.65 17.77
C GLY A 187 -17.26 -21.41 17.13
N SER A 188 -16.73 -21.55 15.91
CA SER A 188 -16.00 -20.47 15.20
C SER A 188 -16.85 -19.23 14.89
N SER A 189 -18.16 -19.27 15.14
CA SER A 189 -19.09 -18.14 14.98
C SER A 189 -18.79 -16.95 15.89
N ILE A 190 -18.05 -17.16 16.98
CA ILE A 190 -17.63 -16.09 17.92
C ILE A 190 -16.27 -15.48 17.57
N VAL A 191 -15.58 -16.01 16.56
CA VAL A 191 -14.29 -15.47 16.10
C VAL A 191 -14.55 -14.36 15.09
N PRO A 192 -14.01 -13.14 15.30
CA PRO A 192 -14.27 -12.03 14.39
C PRO A 192 -13.72 -12.31 12.98
N THR A 193 -14.59 -12.27 11.97
CA THR A 193 -14.18 -12.28 10.55
C THR A 193 -13.68 -10.90 10.12
N ALA A 194 -12.66 -10.84 9.26
CA ALA A 194 -12.22 -9.59 8.65
C ALA A 194 -13.34 -9.03 7.74
N ALA A 195 -13.99 -7.97 8.20
CA ALA A 195 -14.95 -7.18 7.46
C ALA A 195 -14.65 -5.69 7.69
N SER A 196 -14.85 -4.91 6.63
CA SER A 196 -14.79 -3.46 6.50
C SER A 196 -15.40 -2.73 7.71
N ALA A 197 -14.79 -1.62 8.11
CA ALA A 197 -15.21 -0.81 9.25
C ALA A 197 -16.64 -0.26 9.07
N PRO A 198 -17.60 -0.56 9.97
CA PRO A 198 -18.83 0.21 10.08
C PRO A 198 -18.57 1.49 10.90
N LYS A 199 -19.16 2.60 10.44
CA LYS A 199 -19.22 3.86 11.21
C LYS A 199 -20.04 3.62 12.50
N PRO A 200 -19.59 4.07 13.69
CA PRO A 200 -20.33 3.89 14.93
C PRO A 200 -21.57 4.82 14.98
N PRO A 201 -22.69 4.39 15.57
CA PRO A 201 -23.80 5.28 15.88
C PRO A 201 -23.44 6.08 17.13
N VAL A 202 -23.33 7.40 17.00
CA VAL A 202 -23.21 8.32 18.12
C VAL A 202 -24.28 9.40 17.93
N THR A 203 -25.21 9.47 18.88
CA THR A 203 -26.05 10.65 19.10
C THR A 203 -25.13 11.81 19.46
N SER A 204 -24.81 12.67 18.49
CA SER A 204 -23.93 13.83 18.69
C SER A 204 -24.68 14.98 19.40
N PRO A 205 -23.99 15.75 20.26
CA PRO A 205 -24.57 16.94 20.88
C PRO A 205 -24.96 17.97 19.82
N THR A 206 -26.05 18.70 20.04
CA THR A 206 -26.63 19.68 19.12
C THR A 206 -25.89 21.02 19.09
N THR A 207 -24.90 21.24 19.95
CA THR A 207 -24.14 22.49 20.09
C THR A 207 -22.62 22.23 20.15
N GLN A 208 -21.83 23.14 19.57
CA GLN A 208 -20.36 23.05 19.53
C GLN A 208 -19.77 23.10 20.94
N PRO A 209 -19.00 22.08 21.38
CA PRO A 209 -18.33 22.10 22.67
C PRO A 209 -17.24 23.19 22.73
N SER A 210 -17.12 23.87 23.87
CA SER A 210 -16.00 24.77 24.16
C SER A 210 -14.68 24.03 24.02
N GLY A 211 -13.66 24.68 23.41
CA GLY A 211 -12.37 24.04 23.16
C GLY A 211 -12.33 23.16 21.90
N THR A 212 -13.19 23.41 20.92
CA THR A 212 -13.17 22.70 19.62
C THR A 212 -13.22 23.68 18.44
N ILE A 213 -12.61 23.29 17.32
CA ILE A 213 -12.65 23.98 16.03
C ILE A 213 -13.81 23.42 15.21
N LEU A 214 -14.70 24.29 14.73
CA LEU A 214 -15.81 23.86 13.86
C LEU A 214 -15.27 23.17 12.59
N GLY A 215 -15.97 22.18 12.05
CA GLY A 215 -15.55 21.47 10.84
C GLY A 215 -14.72 20.22 11.10
N THR A 216 -13.92 19.79 10.12
CA THR A 216 -13.18 18.51 10.13
C THR A 216 -11.78 18.66 9.54
N PRO A 217 -10.83 17.75 9.86
CA PRO A 217 -9.54 17.70 9.20
C PRO A 217 -9.66 17.54 7.67
N GLY A 218 -10.65 16.75 7.22
CA GLY A 218 -10.91 16.53 5.79
C GLY A 218 -11.26 17.82 5.04
N GLN A 219 -12.01 18.72 5.66
CA GLN A 219 -12.32 20.03 5.07
C GLN A 219 -11.10 20.94 4.95
N ILE A 220 -10.15 20.86 5.89
CA ILE A 220 -8.87 21.58 5.79
C ILE A 220 -8.04 21.03 4.64
N VAL A 221 -7.93 19.70 4.52
CA VAL A 221 -7.17 19.06 3.44
C VAL A 221 -7.81 19.36 2.08
N ALA A 222 -9.15 19.32 1.98
CA ALA A 222 -9.87 19.68 0.76
C ALA A 222 -9.65 21.15 0.38
N SER A 223 -9.72 22.06 1.35
CA SER A 223 -9.46 23.49 1.15
C SER A 223 -8.01 23.79 0.75
N ALA A 224 -7.04 23.15 1.40
CA ALA A 224 -5.62 23.24 1.05
C ALA A 224 -5.37 22.73 -0.37
N ASN A 225 -6.02 21.63 -0.75
CA ASN A 225 -5.98 21.10 -2.11
C ASN A 225 -6.61 22.04 -3.13
N ALA A 226 -7.74 22.68 -2.82
CA ALA A 226 -8.36 23.67 -3.69
C ALA A 226 -7.45 24.89 -3.90
N LEU A 227 -6.80 25.37 -2.83
CA LEU A 227 -5.81 26.45 -2.93
C LEU A 227 -4.57 26.03 -3.74
N TRP A 228 -4.06 24.81 -3.55
CA TRP A 228 -2.98 24.28 -4.38
C TRP A 228 -3.39 24.18 -5.85
N THR A 229 -4.54 23.62 -6.19
CA THR A 229 -5.03 23.52 -7.56
C THR A 229 -5.18 24.90 -8.21
N LYS A 230 -5.67 25.89 -7.47
CA LYS A 230 -5.83 27.27 -7.95
C LYS A 230 -4.50 27.97 -8.21
N TYR A 231 -3.46 27.68 -7.44
CA TYR A 231 -2.22 28.45 -7.43
C TYR A 231 -0.95 27.64 -7.77
N LYS A 232 -1.05 26.37 -8.20
CA LYS A 232 0.11 25.57 -8.64
C LYS A 232 0.66 26.06 -9.98
N GLY A 233 1.95 25.80 -10.22
CA GLY A 233 2.59 26.06 -11.52
C GLY A 233 2.92 27.54 -11.80
N LYS A 234 2.80 28.43 -10.81
CA LYS A 234 3.14 29.86 -10.95
C LYS A 234 3.97 30.37 -9.77
N TYR A 235 4.94 31.23 -10.07
CA TYR A 235 5.73 31.97 -9.07
C TYR A 235 5.04 33.29 -8.70
N TYR A 236 4.85 33.52 -7.40
CA TYR A 236 4.16 34.69 -6.84
C TYR A 236 5.07 35.56 -5.97
N GLY A 237 6.30 35.14 -5.65
CA GLY A 237 7.19 35.87 -4.74
C GLY A 237 6.49 36.19 -3.42
N THR A 238 6.46 37.47 -3.02
CA THR A 238 5.75 37.96 -1.83
C THR A 238 4.31 38.43 -2.12
N ALA A 239 3.89 38.44 -3.39
CA ALA A 239 2.62 39.01 -3.86
C ALA A 239 1.60 37.94 -4.22
N TRP A 240 1.48 36.89 -3.40
CA TRP A 240 0.47 35.85 -3.60
C TRP A 240 -0.95 36.42 -3.42
N PRO A 241 -1.87 36.27 -4.41
CA PRO A 241 -3.20 36.87 -4.37
C PRO A 241 -4.06 36.49 -3.15
N GLY A 242 -3.79 35.34 -2.52
CA GLY A 242 -4.50 34.91 -1.30
C GLY A 242 -4.30 35.83 -0.10
N LEU A 243 -3.25 36.66 -0.07
CA LEU A 243 -3.05 37.66 0.99
C LEU A 243 -4.16 38.72 1.02
N ALA A 244 -4.70 39.10 -0.14
CA ALA A 244 -5.80 40.06 -0.22
C ALA A 244 -7.09 39.51 0.44
N GLU A 245 -7.35 38.21 0.33
CA GLU A 245 -8.49 37.54 0.98
C GLU A 245 -8.38 37.53 2.53
N LEU A 246 -7.16 37.72 3.04
CA LEU A 246 -6.87 37.86 4.47
C LEU A 246 -6.68 39.32 4.92
N GLY A 247 -6.82 40.29 4.00
CA GLY A 247 -6.59 41.71 4.27
C GLY A 247 -5.12 42.04 4.57
N ARG A 248 -4.17 41.26 4.03
CA ARG A 248 -2.73 41.42 4.29
C ARG A 248 -1.99 42.04 3.10
N GLN A 249 -0.91 42.76 3.43
CA GLN A 249 -0.01 43.35 2.44
C GLN A 249 1.00 42.29 1.94
N PRO A 250 1.64 42.49 0.76
CA PRO A 250 2.64 41.55 0.24
C PRO A 250 3.79 41.28 1.22
N GLU A 251 3.99 40.02 1.60
CA GLU A 251 5.04 39.56 2.52
C GLU A 251 5.27 38.04 2.39
N TYR A 252 6.06 37.42 3.28
CA TYR A 252 6.20 35.95 3.32
C TYR A 252 4.92 35.29 3.83
N TRP A 253 4.34 34.39 3.03
CA TRP A 253 2.94 33.97 3.18
C TRP A 253 2.74 32.47 3.49
N CYS A 254 3.77 31.76 3.97
CA CYS A 254 3.65 30.31 4.26
C CYS A 254 2.60 30.02 5.37
N ALA A 255 2.61 30.77 6.46
CA ALA A 255 1.62 30.65 7.52
C ALA A 255 0.25 31.16 7.09
N ASP A 256 0.19 32.26 6.33
CA ASP A 256 -1.08 32.78 5.81
C ASP A 256 -1.74 31.85 4.79
N PHE A 257 -0.97 31.06 4.03
CA PHE A 257 -1.52 29.99 3.19
C PHE A 257 -2.25 28.94 4.02
N VAL A 258 -1.61 28.42 5.07
CA VAL A 258 -2.20 27.43 5.98
C VAL A 258 -3.40 28.01 6.71
N ARG A 259 -3.30 29.27 7.16
CA ARG A 259 -4.41 30.02 7.76
C ARG A 259 -5.61 30.13 6.82
N LEU A 260 -5.39 30.50 5.56
CA LEU A 260 -6.47 30.64 4.57
C LEU A 260 -7.11 29.29 4.28
N ALA A 261 -6.32 28.22 4.18
CA ALA A 261 -6.82 26.86 4.00
C ALA A 261 -7.74 26.44 5.15
N ILE A 262 -7.32 26.67 6.40
CA ILE A 262 -8.13 26.36 7.58
C ILE A 262 -9.39 27.24 7.58
N ARG A 263 -9.26 28.56 7.41
CA ARG A 263 -10.41 29.49 7.40
C ARG A 263 -11.46 29.13 6.35
N LYS A 264 -11.04 28.75 5.14
CA LYS A 264 -11.97 28.32 4.07
C LYS A 264 -12.58 26.94 4.33
N GLY A 265 -11.85 26.03 4.97
CA GLY A 265 -12.35 24.69 5.28
C GLY A 265 -13.31 24.66 6.47
N THR A 266 -13.07 25.49 7.48
CA THR A 266 -13.73 25.36 8.79
C THR A 266 -14.38 26.64 9.31
N GLY A 267 -14.11 27.78 8.69
CA GLY A 267 -14.48 29.10 9.23
C GLY A 267 -13.61 29.56 10.41
N TYR A 268 -12.70 28.72 10.91
CA TYR A 268 -11.80 29.04 12.01
C TYR A 268 -10.61 29.86 11.53
N ASP A 269 -10.27 30.92 12.28
CA ASP A 269 -9.13 31.78 11.98
C ASP A 269 -8.29 31.99 13.25
N TRP A 270 -7.07 31.44 13.25
CA TRP A 270 -6.16 31.56 14.39
C TRP A 270 -5.69 32.98 14.66
N ALA A 271 -5.88 33.93 13.73
CA ALA A 271 -5.56 35.34 13.96
C ALA A 271 -6.43 35.98 15.05
N LYS A 272 -7.54 35.33 15.43
CA LYS A 272 -8.34 35.72 16.59
C LYS A 272 -7.65 35.43 17.93
N TYR A 273 -6.66 34.54 17.94
CA TYR A 273 -6.04 34.01 19.17
C TYR A 273 -4.52 34.25 19.22
N CYS A 274 -3.85 34.27 18.07
CA CYS A 274 -2.42 34.55 17.96
C CYS A 274 -2.18 35.99 17.48
N SER A 275 -1.45 36.78 18.28
CA SER A 275 -1.13 38.20 17.98
C SER A 275 -0.17 38.40 16.81
N SER A 276 0.50 37.34 16.33
CA SER A 276 1.40 37.38 15.16
C SER A 276 1.16 36.16 14.27
N PRO A 277 0.00 36.09 13.59
CA PRO A 277 -0.52 34.87 12.95
C PRO A 277 0.22 34.43 11.69
N ALA A 278 1.11 35.28 11.17
CA ALA A 278 1.96 35.01 10.01
C ALA A 278 3.41 34.61 10.40
N TYR A 279 3.79 34.79 11.67
CA TYR A 279 5.16 34.53 12.15
C TYR A 279 5.26 33.16 12.81
N THR A 280 5.94 32.21 12.15
CA THR A 280 5.98 30.79 12.57
C THR A 280 6.47 30.56 14.00
N PRO A 281 7.46 31.28 14.56
CA PRO A 281 7.83 31.13 15.98
C PRO A 281 6.75 31.59 16.96
N ALA A 282 6.07 32.69 16.68
CA ALA A 282 4.96 33.14 17.53
C ALA A 282 3.78 32.16 17.47
N LEU A 283 3.51 31.63 16.27
CA LEU A 283 2.43 30.66 16.06
C LEU A 283 2.68 29.35 16.81
N VAL A 284 3.90 28.78 16.73
CA VAL A 284 4.28 27.58 17.50
C VAL A 284 4.27 27.85 19.01
N ALA A 285 4.75 29.02 19.45
CA ALA A 285 4.76 29.37 20.87
C ALA A 285 3.34 29.50 21.45
N TRP A 286 2.39 30.01 20.66
CA TRP A 286 0.97 30.05 21.01
C TRP A 286 0.34 28.66 20.96
N MET A 287 0.49 27.89 19.87
CA MET A 287 -0.11 26.56 19.72
C MET A 287 0.32 25.58 20.83
N LYS A 288 1.54 25.69 21.36
CA LYS A 288 2.01 24.89 22.52
C LYS A 288 1.23 25.14 23.82
N LYS A 289 0.52 26.27 23.91
CA LYS A 289 -0.21 26.71 25.10
C LYS A 289 -1.72 26.76 24.86
N ASP A 290 -2.17 26.46 23.66
CA ASP A 290 -3.55 26.60 23.23
C ASP A 290 -4.26 25.24 23.34
N ASP A 291 -5.44 25.23 23.97
CA ASP A 291 -6.18 24.00 24.23
C ASP A 291 -6.86 23.42 22.97
N LEU A 292 -6.81 24.11 21.82
CA LEU A 292 -7.37 23.64 20.55
C LEU A 292 -6.38 22.80 19.72
N TRP A 293 -5.08 22.88 20.03
CA TRP A 293 -4.01 22.34 19.19
C TRP A 293 -3.08 21.43 19.98
N ASP A 294 -3.18 20.12 19.75
CA ASP A 294 -2.33 19.12 20.39
C ASP A 294 -1.06 18.86 19.58
N GLN A 295 0.12 18.91 20.20
CA GLN A 295 1.35 18.51 19.54
C GLN A 295 1.39 16.97 19.34
N VAL A 296 1.65 16.53 18.11
CA VAL A 296 1.74 15.12 17.73
C VAL A 296 3.12 14.79 17.15
N SER A 297 3.56 13.53 17.29
CA SER A 297 4.82 13.06 16.69
C SER A 297 4.68 12.88 15.19
N TYR A 298 5.79 12.89 14.45
CA TYR A 298 5.82 12.64 13.01
C TYR A 298 5.11 11.34 12.58
N ALA A 299 5.39 10.22 13.25
CA ALA A 299 4.71 8.93 13.01
C ALA A 299 3.21 8.93 13.35
N ALA A 300 2.75 9.90 14.15
CA ALA A 300 1.36 10.05 14.54
C ALA A 300 0.63 11.14 13.75
N ALA A 301 1.31 11.81 12.82
CA ALA A 301 0.73 12.83 11.96
C ALA A 301 -0.41 12.23 11.13
N LYS A 302 -1.43 13.02 10.82
CA LYS A 302 -2.60 12.65 10.03
C LYS A 302 -2.96 13.76 9.05
N PRO A 303 -3.71 13.44 7.98
CA PRO A 303 -4.27 14.47 7.11
C PRO A 303 -5.01 15.56 7.89
N GLY A 304 -4.67 16.82 7.62
CA GLY A 304 -5.24 18.01 8.25
C GLY A 304 -4.44 18.57 9.44
N ASP A 305 -3.39 17.88 9.88
CA ASP A 305 -2.46 18.42 10.87
C ASP A 305 -1.59 19.54 10.27
N VAL A 306 -1.18 20.49 11.11
CA VAL A 306 -0.28 21.58 10.74
C VAL A 306 1.15 21.21 11.10
N ILE A 307 2.05 21.21 10.12
CA ILE A 307 3.45 20.81 10.29
C ILE A 307 4.37 22.02 10.14
N PHE A 308 5.28 22.22 11.09
CA PHE A 308 6.30 23.25 11.10
C PHE A 308 7.69 22.64 10.92
N TYR A 309 8.54 23.33 10.17
CA TYR A 309 9.94 22.94 9.93
C TYR A 309 10.88 23.82 10.73
N LEU A 310 11.89 23.20 11.34
CA LEU A 310 12.82 23.85 12.24
C LEU A 310 14.20 24.03 11.61
N ARG A 311 14.86 25.14 11.92
CA ARG A 311 16.29 25.32 11.68
C ARG A 311 17.10 24.43 12.63
N SER A 312 18.40 24.30 12.40
CA SER A 312 19.32 23.58 13.29
C SER A 312 19.29 24.07 14.74
N ASN A 313 18.98 25.35 14.97
CA ASN A 313 18.82 25.93 16.30
C ASN A 313 17.42 25.72 16.93
N GLY A 314 16.55 24.91 16.31
CA GLY A 314 15.20 24.61 16.79
C GLY A 314 14.15 25.67 16.47
N THR A 315 14.50 26.77 15.80
CA THR A 315 13.55 27.85 15.47
C THR A 315 12.67 27.45 14.28
N PRO A 316 11.33 27.49 14.38
CA PRO A 316 10.43 27.18 13.27
C PRO A 316 10.47 28.27 12.20
N TYR A 317 10.72 27.89 10.93
CA TYR A 317 10.91 28.82 9.82
C TYR A 317 9.95 28.63 8.64
N HIS A 318 9.26 27.49 8.56
CA HIS A 318 8.31 27.18 7.49
C HIS A 318 7.17 26.32 8.02
N VAL A 319 6.03 26.30 7.33
CA VAL A 319 4.81 25.59 7.77
C VAL A 319 4.01 25.05 6.57
N GLY A 320 3.33 23.93 6.77
CA GLY A 320 2.45 23.29 5.79
C GLY A 320 1.29 22.54 6.44
N ILE A 321 0.45 21.93 5.60
CA ILE A 321 -0.64 21.04 6.02
C ILE A 321 -0.29 19.63 5.61
N VAL A 322 -0.39 18.67 6.53
CA VAL A 322 -0.24 17.25 6.22
C VAL A 322 -1.42 16.82 5.35
N GLU A 323 -1.13 16.31 4.16
CA GLU A 323 -2.13 15.77 3.24
C GLU A 323 -2.28 14.26 3.42
N PHE A 324 -1.18 13.57 3.67
CA PHE A 324 -1.16 12.11 3.79
C PHE A 324 -0.08 11.66 4.76
N SER A 325 -0.43 10.64 5.55
CA SER A 325 0.46 9.99 6.51
C SER A 325 0.44 8.47 6.32
N GLN A 326 1.61 7.85 6.15
CA GLN A 326 1.74 6.40 6.26
C GLN A 326 1.76 5.98 7.74
N THR A 327 1.20 4.81 8.05
CA THR A 327 1.23 4.23 9.40
C THR A 327 2.61 3.63 9.77
N THR A 328 3.47 3.40 8.78
CA THR A 328 4.87 2.95 8.91
C THR A 328 5.70 3.53 7.76
N GLY A 329 6.83 4.18 8.05
CA GLY A 329 7.72 4.79 7.04
C GLY A 329 8.05 6.27 7.32
N HIS A 330 8.93 6.87 6.51
CA HIS A 330 9.47 8.22 6.67
C HIS A 330 9.05 9.18 5.54
N ASN A 331 7.80 9.08 5.04
CA ASN A 331 7.34 9.78 3.82
C ASN A 331 5.98 10.50 4.02
N LEU A 332 5.92 11.54 4.86
CA LEU A 332 4.73 12.41 4.96
C LEU A 332 4.58 13.28 3.71
N ARG A 333 3.36 13.41 3.19
CA ARG A 333 3.04 14.37 2.12
C ARG A 333 2.36 15.60 2.69
N THR A 334 2.78 16.77 2.23
CA THR A 334 2.32 18.07 2.73
C THR A 334 1.93 19.01 1.59
N ILE A 335 1.02 19.93 1.86
CA ILE A 335 0.64 21.05 0.98
C ILE A 335 1.17 22.34 1.62
N GLU A 336 2.01 23.06 0.89
CA GLU A 336 2.78 24.18 1.42
C GLU A 336 2.67 25.41 0.51
N GLY A 337 2.57 26.58 1.14
CA GLY A 337 2.62 27.89 0.49
C GLY A 337 3.96 28.58 0.71
N ASN A 338 4.32 29.50 -0.19
CA ASN A 338 5.59 30.20 -0.20
C ASN A 338 6.81 29.26 -0.21
N THR A 339 6.64 28.07 -0.78
CA THR A 339 7.66 27.02 -0.93
C THR A 339 8.18 27.02 -2.37
N SER A 340 9.13 26.15 -2.71
CA SER A 340 9.63 26.02 -4.10
C SER A 340 8.98 24.88 -4.86
N THR A 341 9.00 24.96 -6.18
CA THR A 341 8.71 23.85 -7.09
C THR A 341 9.95 23.65 -7.97
N PRO A 342 10.57 22.45 -8.01
CA PRO A 342 11.69 22.19 -8.91
C PRO A 342 11.33 22.57 -10.35
N GLY A 343 12.19 23.36 -11.01
CA GLY A 343 11.92 23.93 -12.34
C GLY A 343 11.23 25.30 -12.37
N ILE A 344 10.82 25.84 -11.20
CA ILE A 344 10.19 27.18 -11.08
C ILE A 344 10.94 28.08 -10.08
N SER A 345 11.60 27.49 -9.06
CA SER A 345 12.44 28.19 -8.08
C SER A 345 13.56 27.29 -7.56
N GLU A 346 14.77 27.83 -7.38
CA GLU A 346 16.00 27.09 -7.03
C GLU A 346 16.20 26.83 -5.52
N SER A 347 15.34 27.35 -4.64
CA SER A 347 15.53 27.28 -3.17
C SER A 347 14.61 26.24 -2.52
N MET A 348 15.14 25.17 -1.93
CA MET A 348 14.36 24.11 -1.26
C MET A 348 13.63 24.51 0.04
N SER A 349 13.70 25.79 0.43
CA SER A 349 13.27 26.27 1.76
C SER A 349 12.27 27.45 1.72
N ASN A 350 12.36 28.35 0.74
CA ASN A 350 11.48 29.52 0.54
C ASN A 350 11.48 29.82 -0.97
N GLY A 351 10.32 29.81 -1.62
CA GLY A 351 10.30 29.77 -3.08
C GLY A 351 9.11 30.40 -3.78
N GLY A 352 8.24 31.13 -3.08
CA GLY A 352 7.19 31.93 -3.72
C GLY A 352 6.13 31.16 -4.51
N THR A 353 6.04 29.83 -4.38
CA THR A 353 5.06 28.97 -5.06
C THR A 353 4.18 28.21 -4.07
N VAL A 354 3.06 27.66 -4.54
CA VAL A 354 2.28 26.64 -3.82
C VAL A 354 2.64 25.27 -4.36
N ALA A 355 3.08 24.35 -3.50
CA ALA A 355 3.51 23.03 -3.93
C ALA A 355 3.09 21.93 -2.95
N LYS A 356 3.01 20.71 -3.48
CA LYS A 356 2.96 19.48 -2.67
C LYS A 356 4.36 18.94 -2.48
N LYS A 357 4.68 18.47 -1.27
CA LYS A 357 6.02 18.00 -0.92
C LYS A 357 5.94 16.66 -0.20
N THR A 358 6.95 15.82 -0.43
CA THR A 358 7.24 14.66 0.42
C THR A 358 8.34 15.09 1.40
N ARG A 359 8.13 14.83 2.69
CA ARG A 359 8.93 15.40 3.78
C ARG A 359 9.35 14.28 4.71
N ASP A 360 10.62 13.92 4.68
CA ASP A 360 11.22 12.85 5.49
C ASP A 360 11.79 13.40 6.81
N ASP A 361 11.42 12.81 7.95
CA ASP A 361 11.87 13.23 9.30
C ASP A 361 13.33 12.90 9.59
N ARG A 362 13.99 12.09 8.75
CA ARG A 362 15.45 11.92 8.77
C ARG A 362 16.17 13.11 8.16
N THR A 363 15.48 13.89 7.32
CA THR A 363 16.02 15.07 6.64
C THR A 363 15.56 16.38 7.30
N TYR A 364 14.36 16.41 7.87
CA TYR A 364 13.77 17.63 8.44
C TYR A 364 13.40 17.48 9.90
N SER A 365 13.86 18.41 10.73
CA SER A 365 13.36 18.59 12.10
C SER A 365 12.00 19.27 12.05
N THR A 366 10.98 18.65 12.67
CA THR A 366 9.59 19.12 12.57
C THR A 366 8.86 19.20 13.92
N ILE A 367 7.82 20.04 13.98
CA ILE A 367 6.82 20.07 15.05
C ILE A 367 5.45 20.02 14.38
N ILE A 368 4.57 19.12 14.82
CA ILE A 368 3.26 18.92 14.19
C ILE A 368 2.15 19.16 15.23
N PHE A 369 1.12 19.89 14.85
CA PHE A 369 -0.06 20.16 15.69
C PHE A 369 -1.33 19.63 15.04
N ARG A 370 -2.17 18.98 15.84
CA ARG A 370 -3.49 18.51 15.47
C ARG A 370 -4.56 19.37 16.09
N GLY A 371 -5.46 19.90 15.27
CA GLY A 371 -6.63 20.63 15.75
C GLY A 371 -7.70 19.69 16.33
N THR A 372 -8.36 20.12 17.38
CA THR A 372 -9.51 19.41 17.97
C THR A 372 -10.80 19.83 17.26
N PHE A 373 -11.27 19.03 16.30
CA PHE A 373 -12.40 19.39 15.43
C PHE A 373 -13.78 18.90 15.89
N TRP A 374 -14.84 19.64 15.56
CA TRP A 374 -16.25 19.29 15.82
C TRP A 374 -17.18 19.69 14.67
N THR A 375 -18.12 18.83 14.29
CA THR A 375 -19.17 19.13 13.29
C THR A 375 -20.57 18.94 13.87
N PRO A 376 -21.56 19.75 13.42
CA PRO A 376 -22.96 19.54 13.79
C PRO A 376 -23.49 18.20 13.24
N PRO A 377 -24.41 17.52 13.94
CA PRO A 377 -25.11 16.36 13.40
C PRO A 377 -26.02 16.74 12.22
N THR A 378 -25.96 15.96 11.13
CA THR A 378 -26.87 16.08 9.98
C THR A 378 -28.26 15.55 10.36
N PRO A 379 -29.38 16.26 10.08
CA PRO A 379 -30.72 15.72 10.30
C PRO A 379 -30.97 14.50 9.39
N ALA A 380 -31.66 13.49 9.93
CA ALA A 380 -31.96 12.25 9.21
C ALA A 380 -32.99 12.50 8.09
N PRO A 381 -32.87 11.83 6.93
CA PRO A 381 -33.91 11.87 5.90
C PRO A 381 -35.20 11.20 6.40
N THR A 382 -36.33 11.85 6.14
CA THR A 382 -37.67 11.36 6.49
C THR A 382 -38.00 10.08 5.69
N PRO A 383 -38.57 9.01 6.30
CA PRO A 383 -38.91 7.80 5.57
C PRO A 383 -40.02 8.05 4.54
N GLU A 384 -39.84 7.57 3.31
CA GLU A 384 -40.86 7.53 2.26
C GLU A 384 -42.06 6.64 2.69
N ASN A 385 -43.27 7.16 2.48
CA ASN A 385 -44.54 6.46 2.77
C ASN A 385 -44.72 5.24 1.83
N PRO A 386 -45.31 4.13 2.31
CA PRO A 386 -45.64 3.00 1.45
C PRO A 386 -46.81 3.35 0.50
N THR A 387 -46.67 2.92 -0.76
CA THR A 387 -47.68 3.03 -1.82
C THR A 387 -48.97 2.28 -1.43
N PRO A 388 -50.17 2.87 -1.58
CA PRO A 388 -51.42 2.19 -1.30
C PRO A 388 -51.91 1.36 -2.50
N THR A 389 -52.50 0.19 -2.23
CA THR A 389 -53.27 -0.61 -3.18
C THR A 389 -54.63 0.05 -3.49
N PRO A 390 -55.18 -0.13 -4.71
CA PRO A 390 -56.44 0.47 -5.12
C PRO A 390 -57.62 -0.37 -4.63
N ASP A 391 -58.58 0.24 -3.93
CA ASP A 391 -60.02 -0.03 -4.07
C ASP A 391 -60.83 0.92 -3.16
N ASP A 392 -61.87 1.50 -3.77
CA ASP A 392 -63.09 2.10 -3.21
C ASP A 392 -63.17 3.59 -2.78
N PRO A 393 -64.38 4.19 -2.91
CA PRO A 393 -64.58 5.46 -3.63
C PRO A 393 -64.78 6.70 -2.77
N VAL A 394 -64.63 7.84 -3.43
CA VAL A 394 -64.82 9.22 -2.95
C VAL A 394 -66.30 9.54 -2.70
N ASP A 395 -66.59 10.27 -1.62
CA ASP A 395 -67.76 11.16 -1.52
C ASP A 395 -67.33 12.52 -0.88
N PRO A 396 -67.88 13.67 -1.31
CA PRO A 396 -67.31 14.99 -1.10
C PRO A 396 -68.06 15.77 -0.01
N GLU A 397 -67.36 16.60 0.76
CA GLU A 397 -68.00 17.79 1.33
C GLU A 397 -67.04 18.96 1.56
N GLN A 398 -67.62 20.14 1.41
CA GLN A 398 -67.03 21.41 1.01
C GLN A 398 -66.57 22.30 2.21
N PRO A 399 -65.97 23.49 1.95
CA PRO A 399 -64.90 24.09 2.74
C PRO A 399 -65.36 25.20 3.70
N ASN A 400 -64.47 25.65 4.59
CA ASN A 400 -64.47 27.04 5.08
C ASN A 400 -63.14 27.43 5.79
N PRO A 401 -62.86 28.73 6.06
CA PRO A 401 -61.94 29.52 5.25
C PRO A 401 -60.67 29.97 5.99
N THR A 402 -59.63 30.27 5.22
CA THR A 402 -58.33 30.81 5.65
C THR A 402 -58.42 32.30 6.06
N PRO A 403 -57.75 32.74 7.14
CA PRO A 403 -57.28 34.11 7.31
C PRO A 403 -55.87 34.28 6.69
N PRO A 404 -55.45 35.50 6.31
CA PRO A 404 -54.41 35.73 5.31
C PRO A 404 -52.99 35.49 5.87
N ASP A 405 -52.18 34.84 5.03
CA ASP A 405 -50.76 34.63 5.20
C ASP A 405 -49.99 35.91 4.83
N PRO A 406 -48.99 36.37 5.63
CA PRO A 406 -48.03 37.36 5.17
C PRO A 406 -47.10 36.69 4.15
N THR A 407 -47.07 37.27 2.95
CA THR A 407 -46.21 36.95 1.80
C THR A 407 -44.85 36.32 2.17
N PRO A 408 -44.52 35.11 1.67
CA PRO A 408 -43.15 34.64 1.62
C PRO A 408 -42.44 35.36 0.46
N GLU A 409 -41.35 36.05 0.78
CA GLU A 409 -40.33 36.37 -0.21
C GLU A 409 -39.84 35.06 -0.85
N ASN A 410 -39.73 35.04 -2.18
CA ASN A 410 -39.19 33.93 -2.95
C ASN A 410 -37.91 33.38 -2.30
N PRO A 411 -37.81 32.08 -2.00
CA PRO A 411 -36.51 31.46 -1.90
C PRO A 411 -35.88 31.49 -3.29
N ASP A 412 -34.64 31.99 -3.37
CA ASP A 412 -33.80 31.84 -4.55
C ASP A 412 -33.81 30.37 -5.01
N PRO A 413 -33.81 30.09 -6.32
CA PRO A 413 -33.74 28.72 -6.83
C PRO A 413 -32.48 28.05 -6.28
N GLU A 414 -32.64 26.86 -5.69
CA GLU A 414 -31.50 26.03 -5.28
C GLU A 414 -30.54 25.88 -6.48
N PRO A 415 -29.23 26.10 -6.28
CA PRO A 415 -28.27 25.81 -7.32
C PRO A 415 -28.34 24.31 -7.65
N PRO A 416 -28.33 23.91 -8.93
CA PRO A 416 -28.37 22.50 -9.29
C PRO A 416 -27.23 21.76 -8.58
N GLU A 417 -27.53 20.59 -8.02
CA GLU A 417 -26.49 19.74 -7.44
C GLU A 417 -25.35 19.56 -8.46
N PRO A 418 -24.07 19.63 -8.05
CA PRO A 418 -22.96 19.36 -8.94
C PRO A 418 -23.04 17.90 -9.39
N SER A 419 -23.52 17.67 -10.60
CA SER A 419 -23.34 16.40 -11.29
C SER A 419 -21.85 16.26 -11.57
N TRP A 420 -21.18 15.41 -10.78
CA TRP A 420 -19.84 14.97 -11.12
C TRP A 420 -19.95 14.14 -12.40
N PRO A 421 -19.10 14.38 -13.41
CA PRO A 421 -19.04 13.45 -14.54
C PRO A 421 -18.65 12.08 -14.02
N ASP A 422 -19.30 11.03 -14.55
CA ASP A 422 -18.96 9.65 -14.27
C ASP A 422 -17.44 9.42 -14.38
N PRO A 423 -16.87 8.49 -13.59
CA PRO A 423 -15.47 8.13 -13.75
C PRO A 423 -15.22 7.76 -15.22
N PRO A 424 -14.12 8.24 -15.82
CA PRO A 424 -13.87 8.04 -17.23
C PRO A 424 -13.80 6.54 -17.51
N ILE A 425 -14.68 6.11 -18.41
CA ILE A 425 -14.66 4.76 -18.97
C ILE A 425 -13.55 4.72 -20.01
N LEU A 426 -12.74 3.67 -19.95
CA LEU A 426 -11.70 3.41 -20.94
C LEU A 426 -12.37 3.21 -22.32
N ASN A 427 -12.40 4.25 -23.16
CA ASN A 427 -13.21 4.25 -24.37
C ASN A 427 -12.33 3.99 -25.62
N LEU A 428 -12.46 2.80 -26.21
CA LEU A 428 -11.64 2.36 -27.35
C LEU A 428 -11.85 3.14 -28.64
N ILE A 429 -12.97 3.87 -28.77
CA ILE A 429 -13.21 4.74 -29.93
C ILE A 429 -12.11 5.82 -30.06
N ASP A 430 -11.36 6.08 -28.99
CA ASP A 430 -10.29 7.07 -28.93
C ASP A 430 -8.87 6.47 -28.79
N ARG A 431 -8.63 5.16 -29.10
CA ARG A 431 -7.24 4.63 -29.04
C ARG A 431 -6.35 5.49 -29.93
N PRO A 432 -5.31 6.12 -29.39
CA PRO A 432 -4.60 7.17 -30.11
C PRO A 432 -3.70 6.64 -31.24
N PHE A 433 -3.34 5.35 -31.26
CA PHE A 433 -2.34 4.79 -32.18
C PHE A 433 -2.67 3.38 -32.75
N GLY A 434 -1.94 3.02 -33.82
CA GLY A 434 -2.31 2.00 -34.83
C GLY A 434 -2.20 0.52 -34.44
N ASP A 435 -2.35 -0.33 -35.46
CA ASP A 435 -2.54 -1.78 -35.37
C ASP A 435 -1.54 -2.50 -34.45
N LEU A 436 -2.04 -3.48 -33.69
CA LEU A 436 -1.21 -4.38 -32.89
C LEU A 436 -0.26 -5.19 -33.79
N VAL A 437 1.00 -5.27 -33.39
CA VAL A 437 2.02 -6.01 -34.15
C VAL A 437 2.14 -7.42 -33.57
N ARG A 438 1.85 -8.46 -34.38
CA ARG A 438 1.74 -9.86 -33.94
C ARG A 438 3.00 -10.71 -34.10
N THR A 439 4.10 -10.10 -34.50
CA THR A 439 5.41 -10.74 -34.64
C THR A 439 6.45 -9.82 -34.02
N MET A 440 7.55 -10.34 -33.49
CA MET A 440 8.72 -9.52 -33.15
C MET A 440 9.41 -9.09 -34.46
N PRO A 441 9.17 -7.89 -35.03
CA PRO A 441 9.62 -7.56 -36.38
C PRO A 441 10.85 -6.66 -36.33
N VAL A 442 11.51 -6.54 -35.18
CA VAL A 442 12.55 -5.52 -35.01
C VAL A 442 13.85 -6.06 -35.58
N ALA A 443 14.22 -5.58 -36.77
CA ALA A 443 15.50 -5.88 -37.40
C ALA A 443 16.69 -5.59 -36.47
N ASP A 444 16.54 -4.63 -35.56
CA ASP A 444 17.56 -4.24 -34.57
C ASP A 444 17.91 -5.34 -33.56
N LEU A 445 17.09 -6.40 -33.45
CA LEU A 445 17.39 -7.59 -32.62
C LEU A 445 17.96 -8.75 -33.44
N THR A 446 18.06 -8.60 -34.77
CA THR A 446 18.63 -9.62 -35.65
C THR A 446 20.13 -9.43 -35.75
N VAL A 447 20.88 -10.52 -35.56
CA VAL A 447 22.35 -10.51 -35.64
C VAL A 447 22.86 -11.39 -36.78
N SER A 448 24.05 -11.08 -37.26
CA SER A 448 24.73 -11.88 -38.27
C SER A 448 25.23 -13.22 -37.69
N PRO A 449 25.44 -14.25 -38.52
CA PRO A 449 26.13 -15.46 -38.09
C PRO A 449 27.53 -15.19 -37.52
N ALA A 450 28.21 -14.13 -38.00
CA ALA A 450 29.53 -13.75 -37.49
C ALA A 450 29.46 -13.20 -36.05
N PHE A 451 28.40 -12.48 -35.69
CA PHE A 451 28.15 -12.04 -34.33
C PHE A 451 27.96 -13.23 -33.38
N LEU A 452 27.16 -14.22 -33.79
CA LEU A 452 26.91 -15.43 -33.00
C LEU A 452 28.19 -16.27 -32.83
N ALA A 453 29.01 -16.39 -33.88
CA ALA A 453 30.29 -17.08 -33.80
C ALA A 453 31.26 -16.36 -32.85
N ALA A 454 31.33 -15.03 -32.92
CA ALA A 454 32.21 -14.24 -32.06
C ALA A 454 31.88 -14.38 -30.57
N HIS A 455 30.62 -14.67 -30.19
CA HIS A 455 30.21 -14.81 -28.79
C HIS A 455 30.87 -15.97 -28.03
N VAL A 456 31.29 -17.01 -28.74
CA VAL A 456 31.99 -18.18 -28.15
C VAL A 456 33.51 -18.11 -28.38
N GLU A 457 33.98 -17.05 -29.02
CA GLU A 457 35.39 -16.79 -29.30
C GLU A 457 35.87 -15.53 -28.56
N SER A 458 37.19 -15.35 -28.49
CA SER A 458 37.76 -14.11 -27.97
C SER A 458 37.42 -12.96 -28.92
N HIS A 459 36.70 -11.96 -28.42
CA HIS A 459 36.32 -10.77 -29.18
C HIS A 459 36.48 -9.50 -28.35
N GLU A 460 36.53 -8.35 -29.02
CA GLU A 460 36.51 -7.05 -28.36
C GLU A 460 35.05 -6.60 -28.19
N VAL A 461 34.67 -6.22 -26.97
CA VAL A 461 33.35 -5.67 -26.68
C VAL A 461 33.29 -4.22 -27.15
N ALA A 462 32.21 -3.88 -27.85
CA ALA A 462 31.90 -2.50 -28.18
C ALA A 462 30.55 -2.13 -27.57
N SER A 463 30.52 -1.09 -26.75
CA SER A 463 29.29 -0.51 -26.21
C SER A 463 29.20 0.97 -26.54
N ARG A 464 27.97 1.41 -26.79
CA ARG A 464 27.64 2.80 -27.14
C ARG A 464 26.38 3.23 -26.42
N VAL A 465 26.39 4.46 -25.91
CA VAL A 465 25.19 5.12 -25.39
C VAL A 465 24.93 6.39 -26.16
N ASP A 466 23.68 6.61 -26.53
CA ASP A 466 23.20 7.86 -27.12
C ASP A 466 22.16 8.49 -26.18
N ALA A 467 22.23 9.82 -26.01
CA ALA A 467 21.24 10.59 -25.26
C ALA A 467 20.27 11.28 -26.23
N TRP A 468 18.98 11.15 -25.94
CA TRP A 468 17.87 11.65 -26.74
C TRP A 468 16.94 12.53 -25.91
N LEU A 469 16.34 13.54 -26.54
CA LEU A 469 15.27 14.33 -25.96
C LEU A 469 14.11 14.41 -26.95
N GLY A 470 13.07 13.61 -26.68
CA GLY A 470 12.08 13.28 -27.72
C GLY A 470 12.77 12.61 -28.91
N ASP A 471 12.42 13.00 -30.13
CA ASP A 471 12.96 12.41 -31.35
C ASP A 471 14.32 12.98 -31.78
N GLN A 472 14.94 13.82 -30.95
CA GLN A 472 16.18 14.50 -31.29
C GLN A 472 17.36 13.91 -30.50
N PRO A 473 18.43 13.43 -31.17
CA PRO A 473 19.65 13.04 -30.47
C PRO A 473 20.32 14.31 -29.93
N VAL A 474 20.48 14.39 -28.61
CA VAL A 474 21.10 15.54 -27.95
C VAL A 474 22.60 15.35 -27.73
N TRP A 475 23.03 14.09 -27.59
CA TRP A 475 24.43 13.71 -27.52
C TRP A 475 24.62 12.29 -28.07
N PRO A 476 25.16 12.13 -29.29
CA PRO A 476 25.50 10.81 -29.80
C PRO A 476 26.81 10.32 -29.19
N ASN A 477 26.93 9.01 -28.99
CA ASN A 477 28.13 8.31 -28.55
C ASN A 477 28.79 8.97 -27.33
N LEU A 478 28.06 8.97 -26.21
CA LEU A 478 28.54 9.51 -24.94
C LEU A 478 29.89 8.88 -24.55
N PRO A 479 30.77 9.63 -23.85
CA PRO A 479 32.07 9.15 -23.37
C PRO A 479 31.91 8.15 -22.23
N LEU A 480 31.37 6.97 -22.56
CA LEU A 480 31.04 5.88 -21.65
C LEU A 480 32.31 5.24 -21.07
N LEU A 481 32.36 5.13 -19.75
CA LEU A 481 33.31 4.29 -19.04
C LEU A 481 32.73 2.89 -18.95
N GLN A 482 33.02 2.10 -19.98
CA GLN A 482 32.39 0.80 -20.24
C GLN A 482 32.58 -0.20 -19.10
N ASP A 483 33.79 -0.29 -18.53
CA ASP A 483 34.11 -1.22 -17.43
C ASP A 483 33.45 -0.85 -16.09
N GLU A 484 32.87 0.35 -15.99
CA GLU A 484 32.12 0.85 -14.82
C GLU A 484 30.61 0.94 -15.09
N SER A 485 30.15 0.31 -16.17
CA SER A 485 28.77 0.42 -16.64
C SER A 485 28.17 -0.94 -16.94
N SER A 486 26.89 -1.11 -16.60
CA SER A 486 26.17 -2.37 -16.78
C SER A 486 24.67 -2.16 -16.93
N VAL A 487 23.98 -3.18 -17.45
CA VAL A 487 22.53 -3.24 -17.53
C VAL A 487 22.04 -4.45 -16.74
N ARG A 488 21.33 -4.22 -15.64
CA ARG A 488 20.67 -5.28 -14.87
C ARG A 488 19.30 -5.57 -15.47
N VAL A 489 18.98 -6.85 -15.61
CA VAL A 489 17.67 -7.36 -16.04
C VAL A 489 17.08 -8.23 -14.92
N ASP A 490 15.83 -7.99 -14.55
CA ASP A 490 15.16 -8.69 -13.45
C ASP A 490 13.69 -9.00 -13.79
N LEU A 491 13.37 -10.30 -13.95
CA LEU A 491 12.06 -10.80 -14.35
C LEU A 491 10.93 -10.46 -13.36
N ASP A 492 11.25 -10.32 -12.09
CA ASP A 492 10.26 -10.14 -11.02
C ASP A 492 10.05 -8.65 -10.70
N SER A 493 10.72 -7.73 -11.41
CA SER A 493 10.51 -6.29 -11.35
C SER A 493 9.52 -5.78 -12.41
N ASN A 494 8.63 -4.85 -12.03
CA ASN A 494 7.74 -4.16 -12.96
C ASN A 494 8.49 -3.24 -13.94
N VAL A 495 9.66 -2.74 -13.52
CA VAL A 495 10.63 -2.04 -14.38
C VAL A 495 11.79 -3.01 -14.57
N ARG A 496 11.82 -3.71 -15.70
CA ARG A 496 12.59 -4.94 -15.88
C ARG A 496 14.09 -4.66 -15.99
N ARG A 497 14.46 -3.60 -16.71
CA ARG A 497 15.86 -3.23 -16.95
C ARG A 497 16.22 -1.94 -16.22
N THR A 498 17.42 -1.91 -15.66
CA THR A 498 18.03 -0.69 -15.13
C THR A 498 19.48 -0.65 -15.57
N ALA A 499 19.86 0.38 -16.31
CA ALA A 499 21.24 0.65 -16.68
C ALA A 499 21.90 1.54 -15.62
N SER A 500 23.00 1.06 -15.06
CA SER A 500 23.89 1.84 -14.19
C SER A 500 25.08 2.27 -15.05
N LEU A 501 25.09 3.54 -15.43
CA LEU A 501 26.01 4.07 -16.44
C LEU A 501 26.96 5.09 -15.82
N THR A 502 28.23 4.98 -16.16
CA THR A 502 29.27 5.94 -15.78
C THR A 502 29.86 6.57 -17.04
N PHE A 503 29.87 7.90 -17.10
CA PHE A 503 30.46 8.68 -18.19
C PHE A 503 31.63 9.51 -17.67
N GLN A 504 32.63 9.74 -18.52
CA GLN A 504 33.62 10.77 -18.31
C GLN A 504 32.98 12.14 -18.57
N ALA A 505 33.19 13.11 -17.68
CA ALA A 505 32.74 14.48 -17.91
C ALA A 505 33.43 15.05 -19.15
N ASP A 506 32.67 15.74 -19.99
CA ASP A 506 33.12 16.18 -21.30
C ASP A 506 32.35 17.43 -21.78
N TYR A 507 32.90 18.08 -22.80
CA TYR A 507 32.27 19.19 -23.53
C TYR A 507 32.25 18.86 -25.01
N ASP A 508 31.11 19.05 -25.67
CA ASP A 508 31.04 18.83 -27.12
C ASP A 508 31.72 19.97 -27.91
N SER A 509 31.72 19.85 -29.24
CA SER A 509 32.32 20.85 -30.14
C SER A 509 31.72 22.25 -30.01
N ASP A 510 30.49 22.35 -29.51
CA ASP A 510 29.78 23.60 -29.28
C ASP A 510 29.97 24.13 -27.85
N GLY A 511 30.77 23.43 -27.03
CA GLY A 511 31.07 23.79 -25.65
C GLY A 511 29.95 23.46 -24.66
N ARG A 512 29.00 22.60 -25.02
CA ARG A 512 27.93 22.16 -24.10
C ARG A 512 28.49 21.17 -23.10
N ASP A 513 28.21 21.40 -21.82
CA ASP A 513 28.60 20.53 -20.71
C ASP A 513 27.72 19.27 -20.68
N LEU A 514 28.34 18.08 -20.83
CA LEU A 514 27.65 16.80 -20.81
C LEU A 514 26.81 16.60 -19.54
N ALA A 515 27.31 17.01 -18.36
CA ALA A 515 26.57 16.86 -17.11
C ALA A 515 25.26 17.66 -17.14
N ARG A 516 25.29 18.85 -17.75
CA ARG A 516 24.09 19.69 -17.92
C ARG A 516 23.10 19.10 -18.91
N VAL A 517 23.59 18.49 -19.99
CA VAL A 517 22.74 17.79 -20.95
C VAL A 517 22.05 16.61 -20.26
N LEU A 518 22.79 15.76 -19.55
CA LEU A 518 22.22 14.61 -18.85
C LEU A 518 21.28 14.99 -17.71
N MET A 519 21.49 16.13 -17.04
CA MET A 519 20.60 16.65 -16.00
C MET A 519 19.32 17.30 -16.55
N GLN A 520 19.16 17.40 -17.88
CA GLN A 520 17.94 17.92 -18.47
C GLN A 520 16.78 16.93 -18.26
N PRO A 521 15.62 17.38 -17.73
CA PRO A 521 14.46 16.52 -17.56
C PRO A 521 13.99 15.93 -18.89
N GLY A 522 13.64 14.64 -18.87
CA GLY A 522 13.08 13.95 -20.02
C GLY A 522 14.12 13.31 -20.95
N VAL A 523 15.42 13.45 -20.68
CA VAL A 523 16.46 12.75 -21.44
C VAL A 523 16.26 11.23 -21.35
N GLU A 524 16.38 10.58 -22.49
CA GLU A 524 16.38 9.13 -22.66
C GLU A 524 17.79 8.66 -23.05
N LEU A 525 18.20 7.52 -22.50
CA LEU A 525 19.48 6.88 -22.81
C LEU A 525 19.22 5.56 -23.54
N ARG A 526 19.80 5.44 -24.72
CA ARG A 526 19.75 4.24 -25.56
C ARG A 526 21.10 3.56 -25.52
N VAL A 527 21.15 2.35 -24.99
CA VAL A 527 22.37 1.57 -24.80
C VAL A 527 22.39 0.43 -25.80
N THR A 528 23.45 0.38 -26.58
CA THR A 528 23.74 -0.71 -27.50
C THR A 528 25.07 -1.33 -27.14
N THR A 529 25.20 -2.63 -27.36
CA THR A 529 26.46 -3.34 -27.13
C THR A 529 26.56 -4.55 -28.04
N GLY A 530 27.78 -5.02 -28.29
CA GLY A 530 28.01 -6.13 -29.19
C GLY A 530 29.49 -6.36 -29.43
N VAL A 531 29.81 -6.73 -30.66
CA VAL A 531 31.13 -7.21 -31.06
C VAL A 531 31.82 -6.17 -31.95
N ARG A 532 33.09 -5.90 -31.67
CA ARG A 532 33.99 -5.25 -32.64
C ARG A 532 34.73 -6.33 -33.43
N HIS A 533 34.49 -6.37 -34.73
CA HIS A 533 35.12 -7.29 -35.67
C HIS A 533 36.56 -6.86 -35.97
N GLY A 534 37.43 -7.81 -36.35
CA GLY A 534 38.85 -7.55 -36.62
C GLY A 534 39.15 -6.56 -37.76
N ASN A 535 38.14 -6.23 -38.58
CA ASN A 535 38.22 -5.17 -39.60
C ASN A 535 37.89 -3.77 -39.04
N GLY A 536 37.64 -3.64 -37.74
CA GLY A 536 37.29 -2.40 -37.05
C GLY A 536 35.79 -2.06 -37.05
N ALA A 537 34.96 -2.78 -37.82
CA ALA A 537 33.51 -2.57 -37.81
C ALA A 537 32.90 -3.11 -36.52
N SER A 538 31.91 -2.40 -35.96
CA SER A 538 31.16 -2.87 -34.79
C SER A 538 29.76 -3.29 -35.20
N GLU A 539 29.32 -4.45 -34.73
CA GLU A 539 27.96 -4.95 -34.85
C GLU A 539 27.33 -4.89 -33.45
N LEU A 540 26.35 -4.02 -33.28
CA LEU A 540 25.77 -3.66 -31.99
C LEU A 540 24.29 -3.99 -31.95
N VAL A 541 23.82 -4.48 -30.82
CA VAL A 541 22.39 -4.72 -30.54
C VAL A 541 21.92 -3.87 -29.37
N PRO A 542 20.64 -3.44 -29.35
CA PRO A 542 20.09 -2.70 -28.22
C PRO A 542 19.95 -3.62 -27.01
N VAL A 543 20.42 -3.15 -25.84
CA VAL A 543 20.28 -3.86 -24.56
C VAL A 543 19.50 -3.07 -23.51
N HIS A 544 19.31 -1.77 -23.73
CA HIS A 544 18.49 -0.93 -22.86
C HIS A 544 18.04 0.35 -23.57
N THR A 545 16.79 0.74 -23.33
CA THR A 545 16.31 2.11 -23.56
C THR A 545 15.55 2.56 -22.31
N GLY A 546 15.90 3.72 -21.76
CA GLY A 546 15.32 4.18 -20.50
C GLY A 546 15.53 5.64 -20.18
N ARG A 547 14.84 6.13 -19.14
CA ARG A 547 14.90 7.54 -18.71
C ARG A 547 16.19 7.82 -17.94
N CYS A 548 16.83 8.96 -18.16
CA CYS A 548 17.93 9.45 -17.35
C CYS A 548 17.37 9.99 -16.01
N MET A 549 17.42 9.21 -14.94
CA MET A 549 16.69 9.53 -13.70
C MET A 549 17.55 10.15 -12.61
N THR A 550 18.78 9.67 -12.42
CA THR A 550 19.64 10.09 -11.28
C THR A 550 21.02 10.58 -11.72
N PRO A 551 21.14 11.46 -12.74
CA PRO A 551 22.43 11.97 -13.16
C PRO A 551 23.11 12.73 -12.01
N SER A 552 24.31 12.27 -11.66
CA SER A 552 25.13 12.83 -10.60
C SER A 552 26.56 13.04 -11.11
N ALA A 553 27.06 14.27 -11.00
CA ALA A 553 28.42 14.62 -11.41
C ALA A 553 29.29 14.85 -10.16
N SER A 554 30.45 14.20 -10.10
CA SER A 554 31.38 14.32 -8.98
C SER A 554 32.66 15.06 -9.38
N TRP A 555 33.07 16.03 -8.56
CA TRP A 555 34.36 16.72 -8.66
C TRP A 555 35.26 16.30 -7.49
N PRO A 556 36.59 16.13 -7.68
CA PRO A 556 37.37 16.38 -8.90
C PRO A 556 37.43 15.19 -9.87
N GLU A 557 36.83 14.05 -9.53
CA GLU A 557 36.94 12.80 -10.32
C GLU A 557 36.46 12.94 -11.77
N GLY A 558 35.59 13.92 -12.06
CA GLY A 558 35.10 14.16 -13.43
C GLY A 558 34.26 13.01 -13.95
N ARG A 559 33.55 12.30 -13.06
CA ARG A 559 32.66 11.18 -13.41
C ARG A 559 31.22 11.62 -13.30
N ILE A 560 30.40 11.19 -14.26
CA ILE A 560 28.95 11.37 -14.25
C ILE A 560 28.31 9.98 -14.12
N ARG A 561 27.57 9.72 -13.04
CA ARG A 561 26.88 8.45 -12.79
C ARG A 561 25.38 8.63 -12.96
N VAL A 562 24.74 7.70 -13.65
CA VAL A 562 23.31 7.72 -13.96
C VAL A 562 22.71 6.35 -13.72
N GLU A 563 21.64 6.26 -12.93
CA GLU A 563 20.70 5.14 -13.01
C GLU A 563 19.61 5.47 -14.03
N SER A 564 19.42 4.56 -14.98
CA SER A 564 18.44 4.67 -16.03
C SER A 564 17.51 3.45 -16.02
N PRO A 565 16.34 3.52 -15.37
CA PRO A 565 15.30 2.50 -15.53
C PRO A 565 14.70 2.53 -16.93
N ASP A 566 14.24 1.37 -17.41
CA ASP A 566 13.60 1.26 -18.74
C ASP A 566 12.31 2.08 -18.87
N LEU A 567 11.77 2.16 -20.09
CA LEU A 567 10.59 2.97 -20.38
C LEU A 567 9.31 2.51 -19.65
N MET A 568 9.28 1.34 -19.02
CA MET A 568 8.16 0.95 -18.15
C MET A 568 8.06 1.85 -16.91
N VAL A 569 9.13 2.59 -16.57
CA VAL A 569 9.11 3.62 -15.53
C VAL A 569 8.07 4.71 -15.81
N MET A 570 7.78 5.01 -17.08
CA MET A 570 6.78 6.01 -17.45
C MET A 570 5.38 5.57 -17.02
N VAL A 571 5.05 4.29 -17.23
CA VAL A 571 3.80 3.67 -16.79
C VAL A 571 3.75 3.59 -15.26
N ALA A 572 4.88 3.27 -14.63
CA ALA A 572 4.98 3.19 -13.17
C ALA A 572 4.85 4.54 -12.44
N GLN A 573 5.26 5.63 -13.06
CA GLN A 573 5.18 6.97 -12.48
C GLN A 573 3.86 7.68 -12.79
N ASN A 574 3.18 7.32 -13.88
CA ASN A 574 1.95 7.96 -14.33
C ASN A 574 0.69 7.28 -13.74
N GLY A 575 0.54 7.27 -12.41
CA GLY A 575 -0.66 6.72 -11.77
C GLY A 575 -1.96 7.43 -12.15
N PHE A 576 -3.10 6.83 -11.83
CA PHE A 576 -4.39 7.43 -12.16
C PHE A 576 -4.71 8.63 -11.27
N THR A 577 -5.19 9.71 -11.87
CA THR A 577 -5.54 10.96 -11.16
C THR A 577 -6.97 10.97 -10.61
N ARG A 578 -7.76 9.95 -10.97
CA ARG A 578 -9.12 9.64 -10.52
C ARG A 578 -9.38 8.14 -10.81
N PRO A 579 -10.38 7.50 -10.20
CA PRO A 579 -10.66 6.10 -10.50
C PRO A 579 -10.97 5.91 -11.98
N VAL A 580 -10.46 4.84 -12.58
CA VAL A 580 -10.66 4.49 -14.00
C VAL A 580 -11.44 3.20 -14.07
N VAL A 581 -12.46 3.16 -14.94
CA VAL A 581 -13.28 1.96 -15.16
C VAL A 581 -12.90 1.36 -16.51
N SER A 582 -12.66 0.06 -16.54
CA SER A 582 -12.45 -0.67 -17.79
C SER A 582 -13.74 -0.73 -18.61
N ASN A 583 -13.62 -0.87 -19.93
CA ASN A 583 -14.77 -1.10 -20.80
C ASN A 583 -14.84 -2.58 -21.19
N PRO A 584 -15.97 -3.27 -20.91
CA PRO A 584 -16.13 -4.68 -21.24
C PRO A 584 -16.04 -5.04 -22.73
N ALA A 585 -16.07 -4.05 -23.62
CA ALA A 585 -15.83 -4.24 -25.05
C ALA A 585 -14.33 -4.33 -25.40
N CYS A 586 -13.41 -3.98 -24.48
CA CYS A 586 -11.97 -4.05 -24.73
C CYS A 586 -11.43 -5.46 -24.54
N THR A 587 -10.45 -5.86 -25.35
CA THR A 587 -9.62 -7.03 -25.05
C THR A 587 -8.59 -6.73 -23.95
N TYR A 588 -8.02 -7.77 -23.32
CA TYR A 588 -6.92 -7.59 -22.37
C TYR A 588 -5.74 -6.86 -23.02
N VAL A 589 -5.41 -7.22 -24.26
CA VAL A 589 -4.32 -6.63 -25.03
C VAL A 589 -4.61 -5.17 -25.36
N ASP A 590 -5.83 -4.85 -25.79
CA ASP A 590 -6.22 -3.46 -26.10
C ASP A 590 -6.16 -2.56 -24.85
N ALA A 591 -6.61 -3.05 -23.70
CA ALA A 591 -6.55 -2.29 -22.46
C ALA A 591 -5.11 -2.07 -21.98
N ILE A 592 -4.23 -3.08 -22.11
CA ILE A 592 -2.80 -2.92 -21.83
C ILE A 592 -2.20 -1.85 -22.76
N ALA A 593 -2.46 -1.97 -24.06
CA ALA A 593 -1.97 -1.04 -25.08
C ALA A 593 -2.38 0.40 -24.77
N TYR A 594 -3.68 0.64 -24.55
CA TYR A 594 -4.22 1.96 -24.22
C TYR A 594 -3.54 2.57 -22.99
N LEU A 595 -3.41 1.81 -21.91
CA LEU A 595 -2.83 2.32 -20.65
C LEU A 595 -1.34 2.67 -20.78
N ILE A 596 -0.61 1.96 -21.65
CA ILE A 596 0.79 2.25 -21.97
C ILE A 596 0.90 3.49 -22.88
N GLU A 597 0.10 3.55 -23.95
CA GLU A 597 0.10 4.63 -24.94
C GLU A 597 -0.27 6.00 -24.35
N GLU A 598 -1.12 6.03 -23.32
CA GLU A 598 -1.38 7.25 -22.55
C GLU A 598 -0.15 7.80 -21.81
N CYS A 599 0.85 6.95 -21.52
CA CYS A 599 2.09 7.35 -20.87
C CYS A 599 3.19 7.63 -21.87
N ASP A 600 3.29 6.77 -22.89
CA ASP A 600 4.25 6.86 -23.98
C ASP A 600 3.51 6.93 -25.32
N PRO A 601 3.29 8.15 -25.85
CA PRO A 601 2.61 8.33 -27.14
C PRO A 601 3.38 7.77 -28.34
N GLN A 602 4.65 7.35 -28.17
CA GLN A 602 5.44 6.70 -29.21
C GLN A 602 5.39 5.17 -29.11
N ALA A 603 4.65 4.63 -28.13
CA ALA A 603 4.65 3.20 -27.84
C ALA A 603 4.20 2.37 -29.05
N GLN A 604 5.02 1.39 -29.40
CA GLN A 604 4.66 0.29 -30.28
C GLN A 604 4.41 -0.96 -29.43
N ILE A 605 3.20 -1.50 -29.50
CA ILE A 605 2.79 -2.69 -28.75
C ILE A 605 2.98 -3.94 -29.62
N VAL A 606 3.81 -4.86 -29.14
CA VAL A 606 4.01 -6.19 -29.73
C VAL A 606 3.25 -7.21 -28.90
N ASP A 607 2.22 -7.82 -29.50
CA ASP A 607 1.44 -8.87 -28.89
C ASP A 607 1.87 -10.25 -29.43
N LEU A 608 2.53 -11.03 -28.60
CA LEU A 608 2.91 -12.42 -28.90
C LEU A 608 1.92 -13.45 -28.31
N THR A 609 0.89 -12.98 -27.63
CA THR A 609 -0.14 -13.85 -27.05
C THR A 609 -1.21 -14.20 -28.08
N GLY A 610 -1.53 -13.26 -28.97
CA GLY A 610 -2.65 -13.38 -29.90
C GLY A 610 -4.00 -13.44 -29.19
N ASN A 611 -4.07 -13.06 -27.91
CA ASN A 611 -5.27 -13.13 -27.09
C ASN A 611 -6.29 -12.08 -27.53
N ASP A 612 -7.53 -12.51 -27.73
CA ASP A 612 -8.66 -11.68 -28.11
C ASP A 612 -9.81 -11.72 -27.07
N GLU A 613 -9.53 -12.21 -25.86
CA GLU A 613 -10.51 -12.25 -24.78
C GLU A 613 -10.81 -10.85 -24.27
N THR A 614 -12.09 -10.58 -24.01
CA THR A 614 -12.53 -9.30 -23.46
C THR A 614 -12.33 -9.20 -21.96
N ILE A 615 -12.01 -8.00 -21.50
CA ILE A 615 -11.86 -7.73 -20.06
C ILE A 615 -13.23 -7.59 -19.41
N PRO A 616 -13.38 -8.01 -18.16
CA PRO A 616 -14.53 -7.65 -17.35
C PRO A 616 -14.54 -6.15 -16.99
N GLU A 617 -15.71 -5.62 -16.60
CA GLU A 617 -15.77 -4.31 -15.95
C GLU A 617 -15.03 -4.38 -14.61
N VAL A 618 -14.02 -3.54 -14.45
CA VAL A 618 -13.18 -3.40 -13.26
C VAL A 618 -12.88 -1.93 -13.01
N VAL A 619 -12.78 -1.57 -11.74
CA VAL A 619 -12.44 -0.20 -11.31
C VAL A 619 -11.03 -0.20 -10.74
N TRP A 620 -10.15 0.60 -11.31
CA TRP A 620 -8.81 0.87 -10.78
C TRP A 620 -8.81 2.16 -9.96
N ALA A 621 -8.19 2.13 -8.79
CA ALA A 621 -8.16 3.25 -7.84
C ALA A 621 -7.29 4.42 -8.33
N ASP A 622 -7.46 5.60 -7.74
CA ASP A 622 -6.74 6.84 -8.04
C ASP A 622 -5.41 6.99 -7.28
N ASP A 623 -4.54 5.99 -7.40
CA ASP A 623 -3.22 6.00 -6.78
C ASP A 623 -2.05 5.95 -7.78
N LEU A 624 -0.87 6.30 -7.27
CA LEU A 624 0.35 6.44 -8.06
C LEU A 624 0.82 5.12 -8.71
N THR A 625 0.40 3.97 -8.18
CA THR A 625 0.80 2.63 -8.64
C THR A 625 -0.29 1.89 -9.41
N SER A 626 -1.54 2.36 -9.35
CA SER A 626 -2.69 1.69 -9.97
C SER A 626 -2.50 1.37 -11.44
N ARG A 627 -1.87 2.27 -12.22
CA ARG A 627 -1.70 2.06 -13.66
C ARG A 627 -0.77 0.88 -13.97
N ILE A 628 0.42 0.86 -13.39
CA ILE A 628 1.36 -0.26 -13.58
C ILE A 628 0.82 -1.57 -13.00
N ASN A 629 0.10 -1.51 -11.88
CA ASN A 629 -0.58 -2.67 -11.31
C ASN A 629 -1.70 -3.19 -12.23
N ALA A 630 -2.46 -2.30 -12.87
CA ALA A 630 -3.49 -2.66 -13.84
C ALA A 630 -2.87 -3.33 -15.06
N VAL A 631 -1.86 -2.72 -15.68
CA VAL A 631 -1.16 -3.25 -16.86
C VAL A 631 -0.57 -4.64 -16.59
N THR A 632 0.12 -4.82 -15.46
CA THR A 632 0.73 -6.11 -15.09
C THR A 632 -0.31 -7.17 -14.69
N ALA A 633 -1.38 -6.79 -14.00
CA ALA A 633 -2.46 -7.72 -13.65
C ALA A 633 -3.28 -8.18 -14.87
N LEU A 634 -3.52 -7.29 -15.84
CA LEU A 634 -4.17 -7.62 -17.11
C LEU A 634 -3.34 -8.65 -17.89
N ALA A 635 -2.03 -8.43 -18.03
CA ALA A 635 -1.15 -9.40 -18.70
C ALA A 635 -1.15 -10.75 -17.96
N ALA A 636 -1.07 -10.73 -16.62
CA ALA A 636 -1.07 -11.94 -15.81
C ALA A 636 -2.38 -12.74 -15.94
N ALA A 637 -3.52 -12.08 -16.13
CA ALA A 637 -4.83 -12.72 -16.26
C ALA A 637 -4.91 -13.62 -17.51
N ILE A 638 -4.19 -13.28 -18.57
CA ILE A 638 -4.10 -14.06 -19.82
C ILE A 638 -2.83 -14.93 -19.88
N GLY A 639 -2.17 -15.17 -18.75
CA GLY A 639 -0.97 -16.01 -18.68
C GLY A 639 0.26 -15.39 -19.35
N ALA A 640 0.30 -14.06 -19.46
CA ALA A 640 1.37 -13.32 -20.11
C ALA A 640 2.14 -12.40 -19.15
N ARG A 641 3.23 -11.83 -19.65
CA ARG A 641 4.00 -10.74 -19.04
C ARG A 641 4.07 -9.58 -20.00
N VAL A 642 4.10 -8.37 -19.46
CA VAL A 642 4.29 -7.13 -20.20
C VAL A 642 5.55 -6.43 -19.71
N TYR A 643 6.37 -5.94 -20.64
CA TYR A 643 7.64 -5.26 -20.33
C TYR A 643 8.07 -4.32 -21.46
N ALA A 644 8.95 -3.37 -21.15
CA ALA A 644 9.62 -2.54 -22.15
C ALA A 644 10.78 -3.32 -22.79
N SER A 645 10.80 -3.36 -24.13
CA SER A 645 11.90 -3.88 -24.93
C SER A 645 13.15 -3.00 -24.77
N PRO A 646 14.36 -3.53 -24.96
CA PRO A 646 15.55 -2.69 -25.11
C PRO A 646 15.50 -1.80 -26.36
N VAL A 647 14.66 -2.13 -27.34
CA VAL A 647 14.36 -1.28 -28.50
C VAL A 647 13.52 -0.08 -28.07
N PRO A 648 13.85 1.15 -28.48
CA PRO A 648 13.13 2.35 -28.08
C PRO A 648 11.63 2.28 -28.35
N HIS A 649 10.84 2.65 -27.34
CA HIS A 649 9.37 2.75 -27.39
C HIS A 649 8.64 1.45 -27.78
N VAL A 650 9.30 0.29 -27.74
CA VAL A 650 8.64 -1.00 -27.98
C VAL A 650 8.27 -1.65 -26.66
N TYR A 651 7.01 -2.04 -26.50
CA TYR A 651 6.50 -2.79 -25.35
C TYR A 651 6.00 -4.15 -25.81
N VAL A 652 6.34 -5.19 -25.07
CA VAL A 652 6.10 -6.58 -25.45
C VAL A 652 5.15 -7.23 -24.46
N ILE A 653 4.10 -7.86 -24.98
CA ILE A 653 3.20 -8.75 -24.25
C ILE A 653 3.53 -10.17 -24.71
N ARG A 654 4.18 -10.95 -23.84
CA ARG A 654 4.69 -12.30 -24.15
C ARG A 654 4.03 -13.35 -23.25
N PRO A 655 3.57 -14.50 -23.78
CA PRO A 655 3.17 -15.63 -22.96
C PRO A 655 4.29 -16.04 -21.99
N ILE A 656 3.94 -16.37 -20.76
CA ILE A 656 4.92 -16.85 -19.79
C ILE A 656 5.50 -18.17 -20.29
N THR A 657 6.83 -18.27 -20.28
CA THR A 657 7.51 -19.48 -20.74
C THR A 657 7.06 -20.70 -19.92
N THR A 658 6.69 -21.76 -20.63
CA THR A 658 6.18 -22.99 -20.03
C THR A 658 7.30 -23.98 -19.72
N PRO A 659 7.12 -24.84 -18.70
CA PRO A 659 8.04 -25.96 -18.44
C PRO A 659 8.23 -26.82 -19.70
N GLY A 660 9.47 -27.16 -20.04
CA GLY A 660 9.79 -28.01 -21.19
C GLY A 660 9.81 -27.31 -22.55
N ALA A 661 9.72 -25.98 -22.59
CA ALA A 661 10.00 -25.22 -23.80
C ALA A 661 11.44 -25.49 -24.28
N PRO A 662 11.69 -25.63 -25.60
CA PRO A 662 13.03 -25.84 -26.11
C PRO A 662 13.93 -24.66 -25.71
N ALA A 663 15.14 -24.97 -25.24
CA ALA A 663 16.09 -23.96 -24.84
C ALA A 663 16.42 -23.04 -26.03
N LEU A 664 16.35 -21.74 -25.77
CA LEU A 664 16.82 -20.71 -26.68
C LEU A 664 18.34 -20.54 -26.58
N TRP A 665 18.88 -20.76 -25.37
CA TRP A 665 20.31 -20.61 -25.07
C TRP A 665 20.84 -21.80 -24.29
N GLU A 666 22.09 -22.18 -24.56
CA GLU A 666 22.78 -23.26 -23.86
C GLU A 666 24.07 -22.75 -23.23
N PHE A 667 24.25 -23.11 -21.95
CA PHE A 667 25.47 -22.84 -21.17
C PHE A 667 26.12 -24.15 -20.79
N ALA A 668 27.13 -24.58 -21.56
CA ALA A 668 27.78 -25.88 -21.38
C ALA A 668 29.18 -25.77 -20.77
N HIS A 669 29.50 -26.65 -19.83
CA HIS A 669 30.80 -26.70 -19.18
C HIS A 669 31.94 -26.89 -20.20
N LYS A 670 33.03 -26.13 -20.02
CA LYS A 670 34.20 -26.02 -20.93
C LYS A 670 33.94 -25.31 -22.25
N GLU A 671 32.71 -24.84 -22.48
CA GLU A 671 32.36 -24.00 -23.61
C GLU A 671 31.91 -22.62 -23.08
N THR A 672 30.63 -22.51 -22.72
CA THR A 672 29.98 -21.25 -22.36
C THR A 672 29.69 -21.11 -20.85
N LEU A 673 29.82 -22.18 -20.06
CA LEU A 673 29.60 -22.18 -18.60
C LEU A 673 30.93 -22.16 -17.82
N ILE A 674 31.00 -21.30 -16.81
CA ILE A 674 32.19 -21.10 -15.96
C ILE A 674 31.96 -21.65 -14.55
N ASP A 675 30.84 -21.29 -13.93
CA ASP A 675 30.49 -21.72 -12.58
C ASP A 675 28.98 -21.89 -12.43
N VAL A 676 28.56 -22.77 -11.52
CA VAL A 676 27.13 -23.00 -11.22
C VAL A 676 26.93 -23.42 -9.77
N ASP A 677 26.00 -22.74 -9.10
CA ASP A 677 25.50 -23.06 -7.76
C ASP A 677 24.01 -23.36 -7.84
N THR A 678 23.60 -24.46 -7.20
CA THR A 678 22.22 -24.92 -7.19
C THR A 678 21.66 -24.92 -5.77
N LYS A 679 20.48 -24.33 -5.58
CA LYS A 679 19.84 -24.20 -4.29
C LYS A 679 18.35 -24.56 -4.39
N VAL A 680 17.85 -25.23 -3.36
CA VAL A 680 16.41 -25.50 -3.21
C VAL A 680 15.89 -24.81 -1.95
N ASP A 681 14.78 -24.09 -2.07
CA ASP A 681 14.07 -23.44 -0.95
C ASP A 681 12.60 -23.92 -0.89
N TRP A 682 12.40 -25.04 -0.20
CA TRP A 682 11.07 -25.65 -0.03
C TRP A 682 10.05 -24.77 0.68
N SER A 683 10.48 -23.73 1.40
CA SER A 683 9.56 -22.80 2.09
C SER A 683 8.76 -21.93 1.12
N LYS A 684 9.22 -21.79 -0.12
CA LYS A 684 8.60 -20.96 -1.17
C LYS A 684 7.72 -21.76 -2.15
N VAL A 685 7.61 -23.08 -1.97
CA VAL A 685 6.89 -23.98 -2.86
C VAL A 685 5.47 -24.21 -2.34
N TYR A 686 4.48 -23.69 -3.06
CA TYR A 686 3.05 -23.86 -2.78
C TYR A 686 2.45 -24.89 -3.74
N ASN A 687 2.08 -26.04 -3.20
CA ASN A 687 1.50 -27.18 -3.93
C ASN A 687 -0.04 -27.20 -3.88
N ALA A 688 -0.64 -26.18 -3.28
CA ALA A 688 -2.09 -25.95 -3.27
C ALA A 688 -2.39 -24.46 -3.48
N TRP A 689 -3.20 -24.14 -4.48
CA TRP A 689 -3.58 -22.77 -4.80
C TRP A 689 -5.08 -22.58 -4.81
N ARG A 690 -5.52 -21.45 -4.27
CA ARG A 690 -6.89 -20.99 -4.35
C ARG A 690 -6.94 -19.62 -5.03
N VAL A 691 -7.72 -19.50 -6.09
CA VAL A 691 -7.97 -18.23 -6.76
C VAL A 691 -9.40 -17.81 -6.45
N VAL A 692 -9.61 -16.54 -6.09
CA VAL A 692 -10.91 -15.99 -5.69
C VAL A 692 -11.18 -14.71 -6.45
N THR A 693 -12.39 -14.59 -6.99
CA THR A 693 -12.82 -13.34 -7.61
C THR A 693 -13.32 -12.34 -6.57
N GLU A 694 -12.93 -11.07 -6.70
CA GLU A 694 -13.38 -9.98 -5.83
C GLU A 694 -14.00 -8.87 -6.68
N ARG A 695 -15.24 -9.09 -7.08
CA ARG A 695 -16.02 -8.19 -7.92
C ARG A 695 -17.14 -7.54 -7.12
N ALA A 696 -17.41 -6.26 -7.43
CA ALA A 696 -18.50 -5.51 -6.79
C ALA A 696 -19.87 -5.85 -7.39
N ASP A 697 -19.88 -6.27 -8.66
CA ASP A 697 -21.05 -6.53 -9.50
C ASP A 697 -21.49 -8.01 -9.52
N GLN A 698 -20.65 -8.94 -9.04
CA GLN A 698 -20.94 -10.37 -9.04
C GLN A 698 -20.50 -11.05 -7.75
N ALA A 699 -21.17 -12.16 -7.41
CA ALA A 699 -20.77 -13.00 -6.29
C ALA A 699 -19.36 -13.58 -6.53
N ALA A 700 -18.56 -13.66 -5.45
CA ALA A 700 -17.22 -14.22 -5.52
C ALA A 700 -17.25 -15.68 -6.03
N VAL A 701 -16.55 -15.92 -7.13
CA VAL A 701 -16.27 -17.24 -7.70
C VAL A 701 -14.89 -17.68 -7.20
N GLN A 702 -14.67 -18.98 -7.08
CA GLN A 702 -13.38 -19.51 -6.67
C GLN A 702 -13.00 -20.76 -7.46
N GLY A 703 -11.71 -20.92 -7.68
CA GLY A 703 -11.08 -22.13 -8.22
C GLY A 703 -9.97 -22.59 -7.29
N VAL A 704 -9.80 -23.90 -7.17
CA VAL A 704 -8.77 -24.51 -6.33
C VAL A 704 -8.04 -25.56 -7.15
N TYR A 705 -6.72 -25.60 -7.01
CA TYR A 705 -5.89 -26.66 -7.57
C TYR A 705 -4.93 -27.19 -6.49
N GLU A 706 -4.75 -28.50 -6.45
CA GLU A 706 -3.87 -29.20 -5.52
C GLU A 706 -3.03 -30.21 -6.32
N ASP A 707 -1.72 -30.22 -6.09
CA ASP A 707 -0.83 -31.23 -6.68
C ASP A 707 -1.12 -32.60 -6.05
N THR A 708 -1.78 -33.47 -6.81
CA THR A 708 -2.14 -34.84 -6.38
C THR A 708 -1.45 -35.90 -7.23
N ASN A 709 -0.46 -35.51 -8.06
CA ASN A 709 0.25 -36.45 -8.90
C ASN A 709 1.04 -37.44 -8.03
N PRO A 710 0.78 -38.77 -8.10
CA PRO A 710 1.49 -39.75 -7.28
C PRO A 710 3.01 -39.76 -7.51
N ALA A 711 3.46 -39.38 -8.70
CA ALA A 711 4.88 -39.25 -9.04
C ALA A 711 5.51 -37.93 -8.52
N SER A 712 4.70 -36.97 -8.10
CA SER A 712 5.21 -35.70 -7.56
C SER A 712 5.70 -35.89 -6.12
N ALA A 713 6.92 -35.42 -5.86
CA ALA A 713 7.49 -35.33 -4.52
C ALA A 713 6.78 -34.28 -3.65
N THR A 714 6.09 -33.31 -4.26
CA THR A 714 5.33 -32.26 -3.57
C THR A 714 3.84 -32.52 -3.53
N ARG A 715 3.36 -33.74 -3.81
CA ARG A 715 1.92 -34.01 -3.75
C ARG A 715 1.37 -33.77 -2.35
N VAL A 716 0.16 -33.21 -2.28
CA VAL A 716 -0.49 -32.77 -1.03
C VAL A 716 -0.78 -33.89 -0.03
N ASP A 717 -0.98 -35.10 -0.55
CA ASP A 717 -1.24 -36.34 0.20
C ASP A 717 0.05 -37.14 0.50
N GLY A 718 1.21 -36.60 0.11
CA GLY A 718 2.52 -37.19 0.32
C GLY A 718 3.26 -36.61 1.54
N PRO A 719 4.52 -37.02 1.75
CA PRO A 719 5.34 -36.57 2.89
C PRO A 719 5.59 -35.06 2.94
N PHE A 720 5.51 -34.36 1.80
CA PHE A 720 5.66 -32.91 1.72
C PHE A 720 4.51 -32.16 2.42
N GLY A 721 3.32 -32.79 2.50
CA GLY A 721 2.13 -32.19 3.10
C GLY A 721 1.59 -31.01 2.30
N VAL A 722 0.68 -30.24 2.90
CA VAL A 722 -0.03 -29.14 2.24
C VAL A 722 0.66 -27.81 2.54
N ASN A 723 1.12 -27.11 1.51
CA ASN A 723 1.53 -25.70 1.56
C ASN A 723 0.66 -24.86 0.62
N ARG A 724 -0.26 -24.07 1.19
CA ARG A 724 -1.34 -23.40 0.44
C ARG A 724 -1.11 -21.89 0.30
N ASN A 725 -1.36 -21.37 -0.90
CA ASN A 725 -1.45 -19.93 -1.15
C ASN A 725 -2.80 -19.51 -1.75
N THR A 726 -3.10 -18.22 -1.76
CA THR A 726 -4.35 -17.67 -2.31
C THR A 726 -4.11 -16.40 -3.11
N MET A 727 -4.64 -16.36 -4.34
CA MET A 727 -4.72 -15.16 -5.17
C MET A 727 -6.14 -14.60 -5.15
N ARG A 728 -6.26 -13.27 -5.09
CA ARG A 728 -7.52 -12.54 -5.23
C ARG A 728 -7.43 -11.65 -6.47
N THR A 729 -8.47 -11.65 -7.28
CA THR A 729 -8.48 -10.88 -8.54
C THR A 729 -9.89 -10.45 -8.92
N SER A 730 -10.07 -9.28 -9.50
CA SER A 730 -11.35 -8.86 -10.10
C SER A 730 -11.43 -9.22 -11.60
N LEU A 731 -10.34 -9.75 -12.17
CA LEU A 731 -10.18 -9.93 -13.62
C LEU A 731 -10.66 -11.28 -14.15
N LEU A 732 -11.06 -12.22 -13.29
CA LEU A 732 -11.61 -13.52 -13.71
C LEU A 732 -13.11 -13.57 -13.41
N THR A 733 -13.88 -14.28 -14.24
CA THR A 733 -15.34 -14.27 -14.17
C THR A 733 -15.96 -15.65 -13.93
N SER A 734 -15.25 -16.73 -14.27
CA SER A 734 -15.74 -18.10 -14.15
C SER A 734 -14.92 -18.98 -13.21
N ARG A 735 -15.50 -20.11 -12.79
CA ARG A 735 -14.83 -21.10 -11.95
C ARG A 735 -13.70 -21.76 -12.71
N GLU A 736 -13.94 -22.07 -13.97
CA GLU A 736 -13.02 -22.70 -14.90
C GLU A 736 -11.76 -21.83 -15.09
N GLN A 737 -11.94 -20.52 -15.29
CA GLN A 737 -10.82 -19.56 -15.33
C GLN A 737 -10.06 -19.52 -14.00
N CYS A 738 -10.77 -19.52 -12.86
CA CYS A 738 -10.11 -19.55 -11.55
C CYS A 738 -9.33 -20.85 -11.31
N GLU A 739 -9.83 -21.99 -11.75
CA GLU A 739 -9.16 -23.29 -11.62
C GLU A 739 -7.94 -23.38 -12.55
N ALA A 740 -8.06 -22.90 -13.79
CA ALA A 740 -6.92 -22.79 -14.72
C ALA A 740 -5.82 -21.88 -14.16
N ALA A 741 -6.19 -20.72 -13.60
CA ALA A 741 -5.25 -19.82 -12.92
C ALA A 741 -4.63 -20.46 -11.68
N ALA A 742 -5.42 -21.18 -10.87
CA ALA A 742 -4.91 -21.91 -9.69
C ALA A 742 -3.90 -22.98 -10.10
N LYS A 743 -4.18 -23.72 -11.18
CA LYS A 743 -3.25 -24.70 -11.74
C LYS A 743 -1.96 -24.04 -12.22
N ALA A 744 -2.04 -22.97 -13.00
CA ALA A 744 -0.86 -22.28 -13.51
C ALA A 744 0.03 -21.70 -12.39
N LEU A 745 -0.57 -21.15 -11.32
CA LEU A 745 0.14 -20.68 -10.14
C LEU A 745 0.80 -21.83 -9.37
N CYS A 746 0.10 -22.96 -9.27
CA CYS A 746 0.65 -24.18 -8.68
C CYS A 746 1.81 -24.70 -9.51
N ASP A 747 1.62 -24.95 -10.80
CA ASP A 747 2.68 -25.43 -11.71
C ASP A 747 3.90 -24.49 -11.68
N ARG A 748 3.72 -23.17 -11.58
CA ARG A 748 4.82 -22.22 -11.41
C ARG A 748 5.52 -22.36 -10.07
N SER A 749 4.77 -22.42 -8.97
CA SER A 749 5.34 -22.47 -7.63
C SER A 749 6.01 -23.82 -7.33
N VAL A 750 5.42 -24.89 -7.86
CA VAL A 750 5.91 -26.27 -7.87
C VAL A 750 7.06 -26.40 -8.86
N GLY A 751 7.05 -25.67 -9.97
CA GLY A 751 8.16 -25.63 -10.92
C GLY A 751 9.40 -24.97 -10.31
N ASN A 752 9.25 -23.78 -9.71
CA ASN A 752 10.31 -22.93 -9.11
C ASN A 752 10.97 -23.52 -7.83
N ARG A 753 11.37 -24.78 -7.83
CA ARG A 753 12.01 -25.44 -6.68
C ARG A 753 13.52 -25.28 -6.67
N LEU A 754 14.14 -25.25 -7.84
CA LEU A 754 15.59 -25.19 -8.00
C LEU A 754 15.99 -23.80 -8.49
N ASP A 755 16.56 -23.01 -7.59
CA ASP A 755 17.29 -21.81 -7.92
C ASP A 755 18.68 -22.23 -8.45
N VAL A 756 19.03 -21.79 -9.65
CA VAL A 756 20.35 -22.02 -10.25
C VAL A 756 21.00 -20.66 -10.48
N ALA A 757 22.05 -20.38 -9.72
CA ALA A 757 22.94 -19.25 -9.98
C ALA A 757 24.09 -19.76 -10.85
N PHE A 758 24.43 -19.07 -11.93
CA PHE A 758 25.54 -19.49 -12.78
C PHE A 758 26.29 -18.29 -13.34
N THR A 759 27.57 -18.52 -13.63
CA THR A 759 28.41 -17.60 -14.39
C THR A 759 28.65 -18.21 -15.77
N GLY A 760 28.25 -17.48 -16.81
CA GLY A 760 28.38 -17.92 -18.20
C GLY A 760 29.05 -16.86 -19.08
N LEU A 761 29.43 -17.24 -20.30
CA LEU A 761 29.92 -16.28 -21.30
C LEU A 761 28.86 -15.22 -21.57
N ARG A 762 29.33 -14.00 -21.78
CA ARG A 762 28.49 -12.85 -22.01
C ARG A 762 27.65 -13.03 -23.26
N ASN A 763 26.33 -12.82 -23.11
CA ASN A 763 25.39 -12.80 -24.21
C ASN A 763 24.40 -11.62 -24.05
N PRO A 764 24.50 -10.56 -24.87
CA PRO A 764 23.63 -9.39 -24.84
C PRO A 764 22.25 -9.66 -25.48
N LEU A 765 22.05 -10.83 -26.10
CA LEU A 765 20.78 -11.25 -26.70
C LEU A 765 19.85 -11.96 -25.70
N LEU A 766 20.33 -12.22 -24.47
CA LEU A 766 19.51 -12.80 -23.43
C LEU A 766 18.34 -11.87 -23.07
N GLU A 767 17.19 -12.47 -22.82
CA GLU A 767 16.03 -11.82 -22.25
C GLU A 767 15.55 -12.59 -21.00
N ALA A 768 15.08 -11.84 -20.00
CA ALA A 768 14.45 -12.47 -18.85
C ALA A 768 13.16 -13.18 -19.29
N ASP A 769 12.90 -14.36 -18.73
CA ASP A 769 11.89 -15.34 -19.16
C ASP A 769 12.31 -16.23 -20.35
N ASP A 770 13.55 -16.13 -20.86
CA ASP A 770 14.02 -17.07 -21.89
C ASP A 770 14.24 -18.49 -21.33
N PRO A 771 13.82 -19.55 -22.07
CA PRO A 771 14.20 -20.91 -21.76
C PRO A 771 15.68 -21.12 -22.07
N ILE A 772 16.41 -21.68 -21.12
CA ILE A 772 17.85 -21.97 -21.25
C ILE A 772 18.14 -23.38 -20.74
N THR A 773 19.23 -23.97 -21.22
CA THR A 773 19.79 -25.19 -20.63
C THR A 773 21.18 -24.89 -20.06
N VAL A 774 21.43 -25.29 -18.82
CA VAL A 774 22.77 -25.24 -18.19
C VAL A 774 23.28 -26.68 -18.08
N ILE A 775 24.41 -26.98 -18.70
CA ILE A 775 24.99 -28.33 -18.80
C ILE A 775 26.31 -28.38 -18.05
N THR A 776 26.39 -29.22 -17.04
CA THR A 776 27.62 -29.55 -16.30
C THR A 776 28.23 -30.85 -16.82
N ASP A 777 29.33 -31.32 -16.23
CA ASP A 777 29.89 -32.64 -16.56
C ASP A 777 28.93 -33.80 -16.19
N THR A 778 27.97 -33.58 -15.27
CA THR A 778 27.11 -34.63 -14.70
C THR A 778 25.63 -34.46 -15.01
N ASP A 779 25.16 -33.23 -15.17
CA ASP A 779 23.74 -32.90 -15.19
C ASP A 779 23.43 -31.87 -16.27
N ALA A 780 22.19 -31.91 -16.78
CA ALA A 780 21.62 -30.87 -17.62
C ALA A 780 20.38 -30.31 -16.94
N TYR A 781 20.35 -28.99 -16.78
CA TYR A 781 19.27 -28.26 -16.13
C TYR A 781 18.51 -27.46 -17.17
N ASP A 782 17.25 -27.81 -17.42
CA ASP A 782 16.33 -26.98 -18.19
C ASP A 782 15.71 -25.94 -17.27
N LEU A 783 15.95 -24.67 -17.60
CA LEU A 783 15.72 -23.53 -16.73
C LEU A 783 15.03 -22.40 -17.50
N VAL A 784 14.49 -21.45 -16.74
CA VAL A 784 14.08 -20.15 -17.26
C VAL A 784 14.86 -19.05 -16.57
N LEU A 785 15.42 -18.16 -17.39
CA LEU A 785 16.28 -17.07 -16.94
C LEU A 785 15.46 -16.04 -16.16
N GLY A 786 15.88 -15.78 -14.91
CA GLY A 786 15.19 -14.87 -13.99
C GLY A 786 15.84 -13.50 -13.92
N SER A 787 17.13 -13.44 -13.60
CA SER A 787 17.86 -12.16 -13.57
C SER A 787 19.29 -12.35 -14.04
N PHE A 788 19.87 -11.31 -14.62
CA PHE A 788 21.27 -11.28 -15.03
C PHE A 788 21.73 -9.83 -15.20
N THR A 789 23.04 -9.64 -15.31
CA THR A 789 23.64 -8.32 -15.58
C THR A 789 24.46 -8.39 -16.85
N VAL A 790 24.17 -7.53 -17.83
CA VAL A 790 24.97 -7.36 -19.04
C VAL A 790 26.06 -6.32 -18.78
N PRO A 791 27.34 -6.70 -18.66
CA PRO A 791 28.43 -5.74 -18.58
C PRO A 791 28.61 -5.03 -19.93
N LEU A 792 28.94 -3.74 -19.88
CA LEU A 792 29.24 -2.94 -21.08
C LEU A 792 30.73 -2.89 -21.41
N GLY A 793 31.59 -3.28 -20.47
CA GLY A 793 33.05 -3.36 -20.62
C GLY A 793 33.57 -4.72 -21.07
N ASN A 794 34.88 -4.91 -20.89
CA ASN A 794 35.59 -6.11 -21.35
C ASN A 794 35.35 -7.36 -20.48
N GLN A 795 34.46 -7.27 -19.48
CA GLN A 795 34.04 -8.44 -18.73
C GLN A 795 33.28 -9.40 -19.67
N GLY A 796 33.93 -10.50 -20.04
CA GLY A 796 33.41 -11.49 -20.97
C GLY A 796 32.40 -12.47 -20.37
N VAL A 797 31.91 -12.20 -19.16
CA VAL A 797 31.05 -13.13 -18.41
C VAL A 797 29.87 -12.40 -17.79
N ILE A 798 28.78 -13.12 -17.58
CA ILE A 798 27.59 -12.65 -16.86
C ILE A 798 27.35 -13.54 -15.64
N ASP A 799 26.86 -12.93 -14.58
CA ASP A 799 26.25 -13.65 -13.47
C ASP A 799 24.74 -13.64 -13.67
N ALA A 800 24.13 -14.82 -13.59
CA ALA A 800 22.72 -15.03 -13.86
C ALA A 800 22.08 -15.90 -12.77
N GLN A 801 20.79 -15.65 -12.55
CA GLN A 801 19.92 -16.49 -11.75
C GLN A 801 18.80 -17.00 -12.64
N ALA A 802 18.61 -18.30 -12.64
CA ALA A 802 17.57 -19.00 -13.36
C ALA A 802 16.86 -19.97 -12.42
N ARG A 803 15.68 -20.42 -12.84
CA ARG A 803 14.86 -21.35 -12.07
C ARG A 803 14.41 -22.49 -12.95
N SER A 804 14.50 -23.72 -12.44
CA SER A 804 13.93 -24.85 -13.17
C SER A 804 12.42 -24.84 -13.05
N PHE A 805 11.76 -25.48 -14.01
CA PHE A 805 10.35 -25.84 -13.94
C PHE A 805 10.11 -27.36 -13.91
N ASP A 806 11.18 -28.18 -14.00
CA ASP A 806 11.12 -29.64 -13.98
C ASP A 806 11.96 -30.22 -12.82
N ILE A 807 11.45 -31.29 -12.19
CA ILE A 807 12.09 -31.99 -11.06
C ILE A 807 12.92 -33.20 -11.52
N SER A 808 12.81 -33.61 -12.79
CA SER A 808 13.52 -34.77 -13.33
C SER A 808 15.04 -34.69 -13.07
N ALA A 809 15.61 -33.48 -13.11
CA ALA A 809 17.01 -33.19 -12.81
C ALA A 809 17.47 -33.57 -11.38
N LEU A 810 16.56 -33.66 -10.40
CA LEU A 810 16.89 -34.06 -9.01
C LEU A 810 16.68 -35.56 -8.74
N THR A 811 16.13 -36.31 -9.70
CA THR A 811 15.69 -37.71 -9.48
C THR A 811 16.71 -38.79 -9.86
N SER A 812 17.93 -38.42 -10.29
CA SER A 812 18.98 -39.38 -10.65
C SER A 812 19.60 -40.16 -9.47
N LEU A 813 19.21 -39.89 -8.21
CA LEU A 813 19.76 -40.56 -7.02
C LEU A 813 19.17 -41.97 -6.71
N THR A 814 18.43 -42.60 -7.64
CA THR A 814 17.93 -43.98 -7.45
C THR A 814 18.31 -44.96 -8.55
N GLY A 815 19.35 -44.65 -9.34
CA GLY A 815 19.98 -45.61 -10.24
C GLY A 815 21.15 -46.36 -9.57
N GLY A 816 20.86 -47.39 -8.76
CA GLY A 816 21.91 -48.31 -8.29
C GLY A 816 21.67 -48.93 -6.91
N ALA A 817 20.75 -49.90 -6.83
CA ALA A 817 20.84 -51.04 -5.93
C ALA A 817 20.19 -52.25 -6.61
#